data_AF-H8ZDK8-F1
#
_entry.id   AF-H8ZDK8-F1
#
_cell.length_a   1.000
_cell.length_b   1.000
_cell.length_c   1.000
_cell.angle_alpha   90.00
_cell.angle_beta   90.00
_cell.angle_gamma   90.00
#
_symmetry.space_group_name_H-M   'P 1'
#
loop_
_entity.id
_entity.type
_entity.pdbx_description
1 polymer ?
#
loop_
_entity_poly.entity_id
_entity_poly.type
_entity_poly.pdbx_seq_one_letter_code
_entity_poly.pdbx_strand_id
1 'polypeptide(L)'
;MPTTREEFENGLFLNSAGFLIQTYIYEFIDTAENYMDFVNAVHELLIDQVVEKENPGQTKKKGKKGRIFDELFLAKEALSENIKYIESFCNLVKATNEDARFPFYNSSQLPQFTRIPQCKEDKSGFVQDRSLYYSNCVESALLGLFCCMAYNPETGKYETDHMGKEISDELKKFFEDYPKPTETTDFEMHKRWSTVVACLENDKIDYVCNKNELLSGVVNIFLTISEITGQKKDILKLVEYIENACMDGKLDTIQEFYIMNEIESIIRSLSQNKNVEVECDQMVLGQRSNDKADLLAEIKITYTFNNAKNGISLEVENGHTTLALLLLSRGDSAHLERVYEEVRNTYASMDSYIGYITNQYIVAELNALKTKSYILLVDLMNSIDTMLSTKSTNIHKIFLLGKLSSTDFKTYIIERFIVFTIDFELGPTNPAILFTANILGSVPLNDATTRYNMMRYFPVHAKWQKYYPKLGFKPYEHLSKKEINCINMASLNFYNTLLSWPASTTTKAICNYLKATMHTSSEMHYLLIYFIASKPAFDHLAPARIANNLVKIQSTLEETKSPNEEKNINFVYILWFIHMCRTGRDFPPKFIKTVYSFILFDHMLDVNGFKTLEISDEEFKKCVSFLLENKTLFCSKNDRRSIENYDTLVLYFRTENDEGLYGNIVEI
;
A
#
# COMPACT_ATOMS: atom_id res chain seq x y z
N MET A 1 -10.48 -5.26 30.38
CA MET A 1 -11.16 -5.63 29.11
C MET A 1 -12.51 -4.93 29.07
N PRO A 2 -13.04 -4.60 27.89
CA PRO A 2 -14.30 -3.84 27.79
C PRO A 2 -15.46 -4.64 28.39
N THR A 3 -16.29 -3.96 29.16
CA THR A 3 -17.44 -4.53 29.87
C THR A 3 -18.77 -4.20 29.20
N THR A 4 -18.76 -3.27 28.25
CA THR A 4 -19.91 -2.89 27.43
C THR A 4 -19.52 -2.82 25.96
N ARG A 5 -20.53 -2.89 25.09
CA ARG A 5 -20.35 -2.75 23.64
C ARG A 5 -19.77 -1.38 23.26
N GLU A 6 -20.17 -0.32 23.94
CA GLU A 6 -19.64 1.03 23.73
C GLU A 6 -18.15 1.11 24.08
N GLU A 7 -17.73 0.48 25.19
CA GLU A 7 -16.32 0.38 25.56
C GLU A 7 -15.51 -0.44 24.56
N PHE A 8 -16.10 -1.48 23.96
CA PHE A 8 -15.44 -2.25 22.91
C PHE A 8 -15.28 -1.43 21.63
N GLU A 9 -16.38 -0.83 21.14
CA GLU A 9 -16.41 -0.03 19.90
C GLU A 9 -15.56 1.24 19.98
N ASN A 10 -15.17 1.67 21.19
CA ASN A 10 -14.23 2.78 21.35
C ASN A 10 -12.76 2.41 21.04
N GLY A 11 -12.41 1.10 21.10
CA GLY A 11 -11.08 0.57 20.78
C GLY A 11 -9.95 0.91 21.78
N LEU A 12 -10.21 1.68 22.85
CA LEU A 12 -9.19 2.11 23.81
C LEU A 12 -8.56 0.94 24.58
N PHE A 13 -9.30 -0.16 24.72
CA PHE A 13 -8.79 -1.35 25.41
C PHE A 13 -7.57 -1.98 24.73
N LEU A 14 -7.41 -1.77 23.42
CA LEU A 14 -6.28 -2.28 22.62
C LEU A 14 -4.94 -1.64 23.03
N ASN A 15 -4.98 -0.53 23.75
CA ASN A 15 -3.81 0.13 24.34
C ASN A 15 -3.79 0.01 25.88
N SER A 16 -4.56 -0.93 26.44
CA SER A 16 -4.56 -1.20 27.88
C SER A 16 -3.48 -2.20 28.26
N ALA A 17 -2.91 -2.07 29.46
CA ALA A 17 -1.94 -3.03 29.98
C ALA A 17 -2.49 -4.48 29.98
N GLY A 18 -3.77 -4.66 30.29
CA GLY A 18 -4.42 -5.97 30.29
C GLY A 18 -4.40 -6.64 28.91
N PHE A 19 -4.72 -5.89 27.84
CA PHE A 19 -4.66 -6.42 26.48
C PHE A 19 -3.23 -6.72 26.06
N LEU A 20 -2.28 -5.81 26.31
CA LEU A 20 -0.88 -6.00 25.96
C LEU A 20 -0.25 -7.22 26.65
N ILE A 21 -0.61 -7.49 27.91
CA ILE A 21 -0.18 -8.71 28.62
C ILE A 21 -0.76 -9.96 27.96
N GLN A 22 -2.05 -9.95 27.59
CA GLN A 22 -2.67 -11.09 26.91
C GLN A 22 -2.00 -11.37 25.56
N THR A 23 -1.75 -10.33 24.76
CA THR A 23 -1.03 -10.46 23.49
C THR A 23 0.38 -10.99 23.72
N TYR A 24 1.10 -10.48 24.72
CA TYR A 24 2.44 -10.99 25.04
C TYR A 24 2.41 -12.48 25.38
N ILE A 25 1.49 -12.94 26.24
CA ILE A 25 1.36 -14.36 26.61
C ILE A 25 1.05 -15.20 25.37
N TYR A 26 0.13 -14.75 24.52
CA TYR A 26 -0.25 -15.45 23.29
C TYR A 26 0.96 -15.74 22.39
N GLU A 27 1.89 -14.79 22.24
CA GLU A 27 3.11 -14.94 21.44
C GLU A 27 4.11 -15.99 21.98
N PHE A 28 3.88 -16.58 23.16
CA PHE A 28 4.70 -17.68 23.70
C PHE A 28 3.94 -19.01 23.79
N ILE A 29 2.70 -19.07 23.29
CA ILE A 29 1.89 -20.29 23.31
C ILE A 29 1.75 -20.82 21.88
N ASP A 30 2.72 -21.63 21.49
CA ASP A 30 2.80 -22.18 20.12
C ASP A 30 2.09 -23.53 19.94
N THR A 31 1.87 -24.29 21.03
CA THR A 31 1.29 -25.64 20.97
C THR A 31 0.18 -25.86 21.98
N ALA A 32 -0.63 -26.89 21.75
CA ALA A 32 -1.66 -27.32 22.68
C ALA A 32 -1.05 -27.69 24.04
N GLU A 33 0.13 -28.32 24.06
CA GLU A 33 0.87 -28.65 25.27
C GLU A 33 1.30 -27.39 26.02
N ASN A 34 1.87 -26.39 25.33
CA ASN A 34 2.24 -25.12 25.95
C ASN A 34 1.04 -24.43 26.62
N TYR A 35 -0.13 -24.48 25.96
CA TYR A 35 -1.36 -23.93 26.53
C TYR A 35 -1.83 -24.72 27.76
N MET A 36 -1.78 -26.06 27.70
CA MET A 36 -2.12 -26.93 28.83
C MET A 36 -1.22 -26.66 30.02
N ASP A 37 0.09 -26.57 29.82
CA ASP A 37 1.07 -26.28 30.87
C ASP A 37 0.83 -24.92 31.50
N PHE A 38 0.55 -23.89 30.68
CA PHE A 38 0.19 -22.57 31.18
C PHE A 38 -1.08 -22.63 32.05
N VAL A 39 -2.15 -23.25 31.58
CA VAL A 39 -3.42 -23.38 32.32
C VAL A 39 -3.22 -24.15 33.62
N ASN A 40 -2.44 -25.24 33.60
CA ASN A 40 -2.11 -26.03 34.79
C ASN A 40 -1.34 -25.19 35.82
N ALA A 41 -0.33 -24.44 35.39
CA ALA A 41 0.43 -23.55 36.28
C ALA A 41 -0.47 -22.46 36.89
N VAL A 42 -1.35 -21.83 36.10
CA VAL A 42 -2.32 -20.85 36.62
C VAL A 42 -3.27 -21.48 37.63
N HIS A 43 -3.75 -22.70 37.35
CA HIS A 43 -4.63 -23.44 38.23
C HIS A 43 -3.98 -23.77 39.58
N GLU A 44 -2.77 -24.33 39.57
CA GLU A 44 -1.99 -24.66 40.78
C GLU A 44 -1.73 -23.41 41.63
N LEU A 45 -1.23 -22.33 41.01
CA LEU A 45 -0.98 -21.06 41.70
C LEU A 45 -2.24 -20.50 42.36
N LEU A 46 -3.41 -20.62 41.73
CA LEU A 46 -4.66 -20.11 42.30
C LEU A 46 -5.21 -21.02 43.41
N ILE A 47 -5.07 -22.35 43.29
CA ILE A 47 -5.44 -23.29 44.35
C ILE A 47 -4.64 -23.00 45.61
N ASP A 48 -3.31 -22.89 45.53
CA ASP A 48 -2.45 -22.60 46.68
C ASP A 48 -2.91 -21.33 47.40
N GLN A 49 -3.27 -20.31 46.62
CA GLN A 49 -3.74 -19.03 47.14
C GLN A 49 -5.13 -19.08 47.79
N VAL A 50 -5.99 -20.01 47.38
CA VAL A 50 -7.32 -20.25 47.96
C VAL A 50 -7.20 -21.11 49.22
N VAL A 51 -6.41 -22.19 49.17
CA VAL A 51 -6.23 -23.17 50.26
C VAL A 51 -5.46 -22.58 51.45
N GLU A 52 -4.43 -21.75 51.22
CA GLU A 52 -3.63 -21.15 52.31
C GLU A 52 -4.37 -20.11 53.16
N LYS A 53 -5.48 -19.53 52.69
CA LYS A 53 -6.11 -18.34 53.32
C LYS A 53 -7.58 -18.48 53.67
N GLU A 54 -8.25 -19.57 53.31
CA GLU A 54 -9.60 -19.84 53.79
C GLU A 54 -9.56 -20.50 55.18
N ASN A 55 -9.70 -19.68 56.23
CA ASN A 55 -9.89 -20.17 57.60
C ASN A 55 -11.17 -21.04 57.66
N PRO A 56 -11.12 -22.26 58.21
CA PRO A 56 -12.27 -23.19 58.24
C PRO A 56 -13.51 -22.66 58.97
N GLY A 57 -13.39 -21.56 59.72
CA GLY A 57 -14.46 -20.96 60.52
C GLY A 57 -15.29 -19.86 59.85
N GLN A 58 -14.95 -19.38 58.65
CA GLN A 58 -15.75 -18.34 57.97
C GLN A 58 -16.80 -18.95 57.05
N THR A 59 -18.03 -18.99 57.55
CA THR A 59 -19.20 -19.52 56.86
C THR A 59 -19.80 -18.52 55.85
N LYS A 60 -20.17 -19.06 54.67
CA LYS A 60 -21.18 -18.60 53.69
C LYS A 60 -20.84 -17.62 52.56
N LYS A 61 -19.64 -17.03 52.43
CA LYS A 61 -19.25 -16.34 51.18
C LYS A 61 -17.80 -16.66 50.82
N LYS A 62 -17.60 -17.27 49.65
CA LYS A 62 -16.25 -17.43 49.05
C LYS A 62 -15.54 -16.07 49.06
N GLY A 63 -14.31 -16.08 49.54
CA GLY A 63 -13.45 -14.90 49.54
C GLY A 63 -13.20 -14.39 48.11
N LYS A 64 -12.61 -13.19 47.98
CA LYS A 64 -12.30 -12.60 46.66
C LYS A 64 -11.54 -13.59 45.75
N LYS A 65 -10.63 -14.37 46.30
CA LYS A 65 -9.83 -15.37 45.57
C LYS A 65 -10.65 -16.56 45.08
N GLY A 66 -11.51 -17.12 45.93
CA GLY A 66 -12.40 -18.21 45.53
C GLY A 66 -13.37 -17.80 44.42
N ARG A 67 -13.80 -16.52 44.39
CA ARG A 67 -14.59 -15.98 43.27
C ARG A 67 -13.78 -15.87 41.98
N ILE A 68 -12.55 -15.38 42.05
CA ILE A 68 -11.66 -15.32 40.87
C ILE A 68 -11.38 -16.73 40.33
N PHE A 69 -11.20 -17.72 41.21
CA PHE A 69 -11.04 -19.11 40.79
C PHE A 69 -12.28 -19.61 40.03
N ASP A 70 -13.48 -19.40 40.58
CA ASP A 70 -14.74 -19.79 39.93
C ASP A 70 -15.01 -19.02 38.62
N GLU A 71 -14.47 -17.81 38.46
CA GLU A 71 -14.55 -17.02 37.22
C GLU A 71 -13.65 -17.59 36.11
N LEU A 72 -12.55 -18.26 36.46
CA LEU A 72 -11.56 -18.78 35.51
C LEU A 72 -11.72 -20.27 35.22
N PHE A 73 -12.20 -21.05 36.20
CA PHE A 73 -12.28 -22.50 36.10
C PHE A 73 -13.70 -23.00 36.36
N LEU A 74 -14.13 -23.94 35.51
CA LEU A 74 -15.42 -24.60 35.62
C LEU A 74 -15.22 -26.06 36.05
N ALA A 75 -16.14 -26.55 36.87
CA ALA A 75 -16.24 -27.98 37.14
C ALA A 75 -16.58 -28.72 35.84
N LYS A 76 -15.99 -29.90 35.63
CA LYS A 76 -16.14 -30.68 34.39
C LYS A 76 -17.61 -30.99 34.08
N GLU A 77 -18.42 -31.18 35.11
CA GLU A 77 -19.84 -31.50 35.03
C GLU A 77 -20.68 -30.31 34.52
N ALA A 78 -20.19 -29.08 34.69
CA ALA A 78 -20.84 -27.85 34.24
C ALA A 78 -20.44 -27.44 32.80
N LEU A 79 -19.55 -28.20 32.14
CA LEU A 79 -19.03 -27.89 30.80
C LEU A 79 -20.13 -27.94 29.71
N SER A 80 -21.15 -28.77 29.89
CA SER A 80 -22.15 -29.09 28.87
C SER A 80 -22.92 -27.88 28.32
N GLU A 81 -23.15 -26.84 29.12
CA GLU A 81 -23.86 -25.63 28.66
C GLU A 81 -22.99 -24.69 27.82
N ASN A 82 -21.67 -24.70 28.07
CA ASN A 82 -20.71 -23.79 27.43
C ASN A 82 -19.96 -24.42 26.26
N ILE A 83 -19.99 -25.75 26.13
CA ILE A 83 -19.26 -26.48 25.08
C ILE A 83 -19.67 -26.04 23.67
N LYS A 84 -20.93 -25.61 23.48
CA LYS A 84 -21.46 -25.13 22.19
C LYS A 84 -20.64 -23.99 21.59
N TYR A 85 -20.07 -23.10 22.42
CA TYR A 85 -19.27 -21.98 21.95
C TYR A 85 -17.93 -22.48 21.38
N ILE A 86 -17.30 -23.42 22.09
CA ILE A 86 -16.05 -24.06 21.67
C ILE A 86 -16.28 -24.88 20.41
N GLU A 87 -17.31 -25.74 20.38
CA GLU A 87 -17.65 -26.57 19.22
C GLU A 87 -17.96 -25.71 17.99
N SER A 88 -18.72 -24.63 18.14
CA SER A 88 -19.04 -23.70 17.06
C SER A 88 -17.77 -23.08 16.46
N PHE A 89 -16.84 -22.62 17.30
CA PHE A 89 -15.58 -22.05 16.82
C PHE A 89 -14.64 -23.11 16.22
N CYS A 90 -14.55 -24.31 16.81
CA CYS A 90 -13.80 -25.43 16.23
C CYS A 90 -14.33 -25.84 14.86
N ASN A 91 -15.66 -25.86 14.67
CA ASN A 91 -16.28 -26.13 13.37
C ASN A 91 -15.91 -25.07 12.33
N LEU A 92 -15.82 -23.80 12.74
CA LEU A 92 -15.32 -22.73 11.87
C LEU A 92 -13.88 -22.98 11.45
N VAL A 93 -12.97 -23.22 12.41
CA VAL A 93 -11.56 -23.51 12.13
C VAL A 93 -11.42 -24.71 11.19
N LYS A 94 -12.24 -25.75 11.39
CA LYS A 94 -12.27 -26.92 10.52
C LYS A 94 -12.68 -26.56 9.08
N ALA A 95 -13.76 -25.79 8.93
CA ALA A 95 -14.26 -25.38 7.62
C ALA A 95 -13.29 -24.44 6.87
N THR A 96 -12.58 -23.57 7.59
CA THR A 96 -11.65 -22.61 6.98
C THR A 96 -10.29 -23.20 6.67
N ASN A 97 -9.86 -24.26 7.38
CA ASN A 97 -8.51 -24.81 7.26
C ASN A 97 -8.49 -26.26 6.76
N GLU A 98 -9.23 -27.16 7.39
CA GLU A 98 -9.14 -28.61 7.11
C GLU A 98 -9.91 -29.00 5.85
N ASP A 99 -11.08 -28.41 5.62
CA ASP A 99 -11.93 -28.67 4.46
C ASP A 99 -11.70 -27.67 3.31
N ALA A 100 -10.59 -26.91 3.38
CA ALA A 100 -10.28 -25.87 2.41
C ALA A 100 -9.99 -26.47 1.02
N ARG A 101 -10.60 -25.92 -0.02
CA ARG A 101 -10.41 -26.39 -1.41
C ARG A 101 -9.16 -25.80 -2.08
N PHE A 102 -8.55 -24.82 -1.42
CA PHE A 102 -7.42 -24.02 -1.88
C PHE A 102 -6.69 -23.52 -0.63
N PRO A 103 -5.35 -23.33 -0.64
CA PRO A 103 -4.61 -22.99 0.57
C PRO A 103 -4.91 -21.58 1.13
N PHE A 104 -5.62 -20.73 0.38
CA PHE A 104 -5.94 -19.36 0.78
C PHE A 104 -7.41 -19.02 0.48
N TYR A 105 -8.24 -18.80 1.49
CA TYR A 105 -9.62 -18.37 1.26
C TYR A 105 -9.79 -16.84 1.31
N ASN A 106 -8.83 -16.11 1.89
CA ASN A 106 -8.80 -14.65 1.88
C ASN A 106 -7.38 -14.11 1.61
N SER A 107 -7.26 -12.86 1.15
CA SER A 107 -5.97 -12.24 0.81
C SER A 107 -5.08 -12.01 2.04
N SER A 108 -5.63 -12.05 3.25
CA SER A 108 -4.91 -11.83 4.49
C SER A 108 -4.03 -13.03 4.88
N GLN A 109 -4.32 -14.22 4.35
CA GLN A 109 -3.53 -15.44 4.52
C GLN A 109 -2.35 -15.56 3.55
N LEU A 110 -2.30 -14.72 2.50
CA LEU A 110 -1.18 -14.73 1.58
C LEU A 110 0.12 -14.33 2.30
N PRO A 111 1.26 -14.99 2.00
CA PRO A 111 2.56 -14.56 2.50
C PRO A 111 2.85 -13.12 2.12
N GLN A 112 2.79 -12.22 3.09
CA GLN A 112 3.08 -10.81 2.89
C GLN A 112 4.57 -10.59 3.06
N PHE A 113 5.20 -9.98 2.07
CA PHE A 113 6.63 -9.71 2.16
C PHE A 113 6.95 -8.82 3.36
N THR A 114 8.12 -9.09 3.93
CA THR A 114 8.61 -8.48 5.15
C THR A 114 10.11 -8.32 5.08
N ARG A 115 10.71 -7.86 6.18
CA ARG A 115 12.14 -7.68 6.30
C ARG A 115 12.76 -8.83 7.06
N ILE A 116 13.66 -9.59 6.43
CA ILE A 116 14.30 -10.78 7.03
C ILE A 116 15.83 -10.69 7.01
N PRO A 117 16.54 -11.40 7.91
CA PRO A 117 18.00 -11.46 7.91
C PRO A 117 18.54 -12.25 6.72
N GLN A 118 19.76 -11.93 6.29
CA GLN A 118 20.49 -12.73 5.31
C GLN A 118 20.86 -14.10 5.89
N CYS A 119 20.60 -15.15 5.14
CA CYS A 119 21.24 -16.45 5.28
C CYS A 119 22.74 -16.33 4.98
N LYS A 120 23.57 -16.99 5.78
CA LYS A 120 25.00 -17.08 5.50
C LYS A 120 25.24 -18.00 4.30
N GLU A 121 26.28 -17.72 3.52
CA GLU A 121 26.62 -18.51 2.32
C GLU A 121 26.87 -20.00 2.62
N ASP A 122 27.41 -20.31 3.81
CA ASP A 122 27.63 -21.68 4.29
C ASP A 122 26.35 -22.35 4.85
N LYS A 123 25.20 -21.67 4.75
CA LYS A 123 23.91 -22.03 5.34
C LYS A 123 23.96 -22.34 6.84
N SER A 124 24.98 -21.87 7.58
CA SER A 124 25.12 -22.14 9.01
C SER A 124 24.10 -21.40 9.90
N GLY A 125 23.25 -20.56 9.31
CA GLY A 125 22.29 -19.72 10.00
C GLY A 125 22.22 -18.31 9.39
N PHE A 126 21.85 -17.33 10.22
CA PHE A 126 21.52 -15.98 9.77
C PHE A 126 22.49 -14.93 10.30
N VAL A 127 22.65 -13.86 9.54
CA VAL A 127 23.39 -12.66 9.93
C VAL A 127 22.61 -11.89 10.98
N GLN A 128 23.26 -11.55 12.10
CA GLN A 128 22.63 -10.87 13.24
C GLN A 128 22.53 -9.35 13.07
N ASP A 129 23.33 -8.76 12.17
CA ASP A 129 23.29 -7.33 11.92
C ASP A 129 21.98 -6.94 11.22
N ARG A 130 21.14 -6.21 11.96
CA ARG A 130 19.86 -5.69 11.46
C ARG A 130 20.03 -4.70 10.31
N SER A 131 21.21 -4.15 10.05
CA SER A 131 21.45 -3.30 8.88
C SER A 131 21.38 -4.09 7.56
N LEU A 132 21.71 -5.40 7.61
CA LEU A 132 21.82 -6.28 6.45
C LEU A 132 20.51 -7.02 6.13
N TYR A 133 19.43 -6.77 6.87
CA TYR A 133 18.15 -7.38 6.56
C TYR A 133 17.58 -6.78 5.27
N TYR A 134 17.01 -7.63 4.43
CA TYR A 134 16.52 -7.31 3.09
C TYR A 134 15.00 -7.50 2.97
N SER A 135 14.39 -6.99 1.89
CA SER A 135 12.96 -7.14 1.60
C SER A 135 12.74 -8.42 0.81
N ASN A 136 11.92 -9.34 1.29
CA ASN A 136 11.77 -10.66 0.67
C ASN A 136 10.56 -10.77 -0.27
N CYS A 137 10.35 -9.78 -1.14
CA CYS A 137 9.14 -9.70 -1.97
C CYS A 137 9.01 -10.86 -2.97
N VAL A 138 10.07 -11.14 -3.74
CA VAL A 138 10.11 -12.25 -4.71
C VAL A 138 10.02 -13.59 -3.98
N GLU A 139 10.73 -13.74 -2.86
CA GLU A 139 10.72 -14.94 -2.05
C GLU A 139 9.33 -15.21 -1.47
N SER A 140 8.63 -14.18 -0.98
CA SER A 140 7.27 -14.33 -0.43
C SER A 140 6.25 -14.68 -1.51
N ALA A 141 6.40 -14.11 -2.72
CA ALA A 141 5.58 -14.50 -3.87
C ALA A 141 5.83 -15.97 -4.26
N LEU A 142 7.10 -16.41 -4.27
CA LEU A 142 7.46 -17.81 -4.46
C LEU A 142 6.89 -18.71 -3.36
N LEU A 143 6.91 -18.31 -2.09
CA LEU A 143 6.29 -19.08 -1.00
C LEU A 143 4.81 -19.30 -1.28
N GLY A 144 4.07 -18.24 -1.64
CA GLY A 144 2.65 -18.36 -1.96
C GLY A 144 2.38 -19.26 -3.17
N LEU A 145 3.22 -19.16 -4.21
CA LEU A 145 3.15 -20.05 -5.37
C LEU A 145 3.39 -21.52 -4.99
N PHE A 146 4.41 -21.80 -4.18
CA PHE A 146 4.71 -23.16 -3.73
C PHE A 146 3.65 -23.70 -2.78
N CYS A 147 3.04 -22.86 -1.94
CA CYS A 147 1.85 -23.26 -1.18
C CYS A 147 0.74 -23.75 -2.12
N CYS A 148 0.47 -23.06 -3.23
CA CYS A 148 -0.52 -23.52 -4.23
C CYS A 148 -0.10 -24.82 -4.92
N MET A 149 1.16 -24.94 -5.35
CA MET A 149 1.65 -26.13 -6.05
C MET A 149 1.74 -27.37 -5.16
N ALA A 150 2.07 -27.21 -3.88
CA ALA A 150 2.18 -28.30 -2.92
C ALA A 150 0.82 -28.72 -2.33
N TYR A 151 -0.20 -27.86 -2.39
CA TYR A 151 -1.46 -28.12 -1.71
C TYR A 151 -2.24 -29.28 -2.32
N ASN A 152 -2.52 -30.29 -1.50
CA ASN A 152 -3.43 -31.37 -1.81
C ASN A 152 -4.83 -31.03 -1.28
N PRO A 153 -5.81 -30.69 -2.16
CA PRO A 153 -7.16 -30.37 -1.73
C PRO A 153 -7.97 -31.58 -1.25
N GLU A 154 -7.49 -32.82 -1.43
CA GLU A 154 -8.11 -34.03 -0.88
C GLU A 154 -7.72 -34.27 0.58
N THR A 155 -6.47 -33.95 0.95
CA THR A 155 -5.93 -34.21 2.29
C THR A 155 -5.85 -32.95 3.17
N GLY A 156 -5.96 -31.76 2.58
CA GLY A 156 -5.82 -30.47 3.26
C GLY A 156 -4.39 -30.19 3.72
N LYS A 157 -3.39 -30.81 3.08
CA LYS A 157 -1.97 -30.74 3.45
C LYS A 157 -1.10 -30.34 2.27
N TYR A 158 0.11 -29.87 2.58
CA TYR A 158 1.16 -29.70 1.58
C TYR A 158 1.93 -31.01 1.39
N GLU A 159 2.12 -31.37 0.13
CA GLU A 159 2.83 -32.57 -0.31
C GLU A 159 3.84 -32.16 -1.39
N THR A 160 4.96 -32.85 -1.51
CA THR A 160 6.03 -32.48 -2.49
C THR A 160 6.47 -33.64 -3.37
N ASP A 161 6.04 -34.87 -3.08
CA ASP A 161 6.45 -36.08 -3.81
C ASP A 161 6.14 -36.03 -5.32
N HIS A 162 5.08 -35.30 -5.70
CA HIS A 162 4.66 -35.15 -7.09
C HIS A 162 5.55 -34.22 -7.92
N MET A 163 6.39 -33.39 -7.28
CA MET A 163 7.26 -32.42 -7.96
C MET A 163 8.51 -33.07 -8.59
N GLY A 164 8.82 -34.32 -8.23
CA GLY A 164 9.92 -35.10 -8.80
C GLY A 164 11.03 -35.42 -7.81
N LYS A 165 11.98 -36.26 -8.25
CA LYS A 165 13.07 -36.77 -7.38
C LYS A 165 14.20 -35.76 -7.14
N GLU A 166 14.33 -34.78 -8.02
CA GLU A 166 15.39 -33.76 -7.98
C GLU A 166 15.01 -32.52 -7.16
N ILE A 167 13.86 -32.56 -6.48
CA ILE A 167 13.46 -31.50 -5.55
C ILE A 167 14.46 -31.40 -4.38
N SER A 168 14.86 -30.17 -4.06
CA SER A 168 15.82 -29.87 -2.98
C SER A 168 15.34 -30.36 -1.62
N ASP A 169 16.30 -30.75 -0.77
CA ASP A 169 16.01 -31.22 0.59
C ASP A 169 15.47 -30.10 1.47
N GLU A 170 15.90 -28.85 1.25
CA GLU A 170 15.38 -27.68 1.95
C GLU A 170 13.89 -27.44 1.66
N LEU A 171 13.47 -27.60 0.39
CA LEU A 171 12.06 -27.43 0.01
C LEU A 171 11.19 -28.55 0.60
N LYS A 172 11.65 -29.81 0.57
CA LYS A 172 10.96 -30.93 1.23
C LYS A 172 10.79 -30.66 2.71
N LYS A 173 11.90 -30.36 3.39
CA LYS A 173 11.92 -30.11 4.84
C LYS A 173 11.03 -28.94 5.24
N PHE A 174 10.96 -27.89 4.43
CA PHE A 174 10.08 -26.76 4.71
C PHE A 174 8.61 -27.20 4.81
N PHE A 175 8.11 -28.00 3.86
CA PHE A 175 6.73 -28.49 3.91
C PHE A 175 6.51 -29.65 4.90
N GLU A 176 7.56 -30.33 5.37
CA GLU A 176 7.49 -31.23 6.52
C GLU A 176 7.29 -30.44 7.84
N ASP A 177 8.03 -29.35 8.02
CA ASP A 177 7.94 -28.46 9.19
C ASP A 177 6.63 -27.65 9.19
N TYR A 178 6.11 -27.31 8.00
CA TYR A 178 4.86 -26.56 7.81
C TYR A 178 3.88 -27.34 6.89
N PRO A 179 3.23 -28.42 7.38
CA PRO A 179 2.50 -29.37 6.53
C PRO A 179 1.08 -28.93 6.14
N LYS A 180 0.59 -27.80 6.67
CA LYS A 180 -0.78 -27.33 6.44
C LYS A 180 -0.81 -25.82 6.25
N PRO A 181 -1.80 -25.27 5.53
CA PRO A 181 -2.05 -23.84 5.51
C PRO A 181 -2.24 -23.28 6.92
N THR A 182 -1.69 -22.09 7.15
CA THR A 182 -1.86 -21.33 8.39
C THR A 182 -2.65 -20.05 8.13
N GLU A 183 -3.21 -19.46 9.18
CA GLU A 183 -3.92 -18.18 9.07
C GLU A 183 -2.97 -17.03 8.67
N THR A 184 -1.70 -17.10 9.08
CA THR A 184 -0.69 -16.08 8.79
C THR A 184 0.69 -16.70 8.63
N THR A 185 1.44 -16.22 7.63
CA THR A 185 2.89 -16.43 7.55
C THR A 185 3.59 -15.53 8.56
N ASP A 186 4.18 -16.13 9.59
CA ASP A 186 4.95 -15.40 10.60
C ASP A 186 6.40 -15.14 10.16
N PHE A 187 7.12 -14.36 10.98
CA PHE A 187 8.51 -14.01 10.72
C PHE A 187 9.45 -15.22 10.64
N GLU A 188 9.25 -16.24 11.47
CA GLU A 188 10.10 -17.44 11.46
C GLU A 188 9.82 -18.31 10.23
N MET A 189 8.58 -18.40 9.77
CA MET A 189 8.22 -19.07 8.52
C MET A 189 8.88 -18.37 7.31
N HIS A 190 8.85 -17.04 7.24
CA HIS A 190 9.57 -16.29 6.20
C HIS A 190 11.09 -16.53 6.25
N LYS A 191 11.66 -16.53 7.46
CA LYS A 191 13.08 -16.78 7.68
C LYS A 191 13.46 -18.21 7.28
N ARG A 192 12.63 -19.22 7.61
CA ARG A 192 12.82 -20.61 7.16
C ARG A 192 12.72 -20.73 5.65
N TRP A 193 11.70 -20.13 5.04
CA TRP A 193 11.53 -20.13 3.60
C TRP A 193 12.74 -19.54 2.85
N SER A 194 13.33 -18.46 3.38
CA SER A 194 14.51 -17.86 2.75
C SER A 194 15.68 -18.83 2.56
N THR A 195 15.81 -19.85 3.41
CA THR A 195 16.87 -20.87 3.28
C THR A 195 16.69 -21.81 2.09
N VAL A 196 15.46 -21.89 1.56
CA VAL A 196 15.12 -22.69 0.37
C VAL A 196 15.61 -21.99 -0.90
N VAL A 197 15.52 -20.67 -0.96
CA VAL A 197 15.74 -19.87 -2.18
C VAL A 197 17.02 -19.03 -2.16
N ALA A 198 17.67 -18.90 -1.00
CA ALA A 198 18.96 -18.22 -0.86
C ALA A 198 20.14 -19.14 -1.11
N CYS A 199 21.26 -18.55 -1.52
CA CYS A 199 22.56 -19.19 -1.68
C CYS A 199 22.52 -20.40 -2.64
N LEU A 200 21.68 -20.32 -3.67
CA LEU A 200 21.59 -21.36 -4.70
C LEU A 200 22.88 -21.41 -5.54
N GLU A 201 23.26 -22.62 -5.95
CA GLU A 201 24.51 -22.87 -6.71
C GLU A 201 24.42 -22.42 -8.17
N ASN A 202 23.24 -22.03 -8.65
CA ASN A 202 23.02 -21.61 -10.03
C ASN A 202 23.39 -20.14 -10.25
N ASP A 203 24.53 -19.91 -10.88
CA ASP A 203 25.07 -18.57 -11.17
C ASP A 203 24.26 -17.77 -12.21
N LYS A 204 23.23 -18.37 -12.83
CA LYS A 204 22.29 -17.63 -13.70
C LYS A 204 21.20 -16.91 -12.90
N ILE A 205 20.99 -17.27 -11.64
CA ILE A 205 20.05 -16.62 -10.74
C ILE A 205 20.70 -15.35 -10.22
N ASP A 206 20.04 -14.22 -10.45
CA ASP A 206 20.53 -12.92 -10.02
C ASP A 206 19.91 -12.52 -8.67
N TYR A 207 20.77 -12.01 -7.80
CA TYR A 207 20.42 -11.50 -6.48
C TYR A 207 20.97 -10.08 -6.30
N VAL A 208 20.32 -9.27 -5.46
CA VAL A 208 20.79 -7.93 -5.08
C VAL A 208 22.03 -8.02 -4.20
N CYS A 209 21.96 -8.82 -3.12
CA CYS A 209 23.02 -8.91 -2.12
C CYS A 209 23.28 -10.37 -1.72
N ASN A 210 24.55 -10.80 -1.75
CA ASN A 210 25.06 -12.03 -1.13
C ASN A 210 24.21 -13.29 -1.39
N LYS A 211 23.69 -13.47 -2.61
CA LYS A 211 22.78 -14.57 -2.97
C LYS A 211 21.54 -14.71 -2.05
N ASN A 212 21.01 -13.62 -1.47
CA ASN A 212 19.88 -13.68 -0.53
C ASN A 212 18.59 -13.01 -1.02
N GLU A 213 18.70 -11.84 -1.64
CA GLU A 213 17.56 -11.04 -2.13
C GLU A 213 17.41 -11.25 -3.64
N LEU A 214 16.42 -12.02 -4.06
CA LEU A 214 16.16 -12.32 -5.47
C LEU A 214 15.75 -11.07 -6.24
N LEU A 215 16.29 -10.91 -7.45
CA LEU A 215 15.79 -9.89 -8.37
C LEU A 215 14.46 -10.30 -8.98
N SER A 216 13.52 -9.36 -9.07
CA SER A 216 12.25 -9.55 -9.77
C SER A 216 12.46 -9.65 -11.28
N GLY A 217 11.75 -10.58 -11.91
CA GLY A 217 11.78 -10.86 -13.35
C GLY A 217 11.35 -12.30 -13.63
N VAL A 218 10.54 -12.51 -14.67
CA VAL A 218 9.94 -13.83 -14.95
C VAL A 218 11.04 -14.88 -15.15
N VAL A 219 12.08 -14.58 -15.93
CA VAL A 219 13.20 -15.51 -16.14
C VAL A 219 13.89 -15.84 -14.82
N ASN A 220 14.12 -14.86 -13.94
CA ASN A 220 14.81 -15.09 -12.67
C ASN A 220 13.99 -15.97 -11.71
N ILE A 221 12.67 -15.73 -11.66
CA ILE A 221 11.71 -16.53 -10.89
C ILE A 221 11.74 -17.99 -11.37
N PHE A 222 11.64 -18.22 -12.68
CA PHE A 222 11.64 -19.58 -13.23
C PHE A 222 13.00 -20.28 -13.08
N LEU A 223 14.13 -19.58 -13.24
CA LEU A 223 15.45 -20.15 -12.93
C LEU A 223 15.55 -20.61 -11.46
N THR A 224 14.97 -19.85 -10.53
CA THR A 224 14.89 -20.22 -9.12
C THR A 224 14.04 -21.47 -8.92
N ILE A 225 12.84 -21.54 -9.54
CA ILE A 225 11.98 -22.73 -9.52
C ILE A 225 12.72 -23.95 -10.07
N SER A 226 13.44 -23.79 -11.18
CA SER A 226 14.22 -24.87 -11.81
C SER A 226 15.27 -25.44 -10.86
N GLU A 227 15.92 -24.59 -10.07
CA GLU A 227 17.00 -25.02 -9.19
C GLU A 227 16.46 -25.80 -7.99
N ILE A 228 15.37 -25.33 -7.37
CA ILE A 228 14.83 -25.97 -6.15
C ILE A 228 13.94 -27.18 -6.44
N THR A 229 13.44 -27.34 -7.67
CA THR A 229 12.60 -28.48 -8.09
C THR A 229 13.33 -29.49 -8.99
N GLY A 230 14.45 -29.09 -9.60
CA GLY A 230 15.16 -29.88 -10.59
C GLY A 230 14.52 -29.91 -11.99
N GLN A 231 13.46 -29.14 -12.26
CA GLN A 231 12.82 -29.08 -13.58
C GLN A 231 13.60 -28.25 -14.62
N LYS A 232 14.80 -28.72 -14.97
CA LYS A 232 15.74 -27.94 -15.79
C LYS A 232 15.30 -27.80 -17.24
N LYS A 233 14.79 -28.87 -17.86
CA LYS A 233 14.61 -28.92 -19.32
C LYS A 233 13.58 -27.90 -19.83
N ASP A 234 12.36 -27.95 -19.29
CA ASP A 234 11.25 -27.14 -19.80
C ASP A 234 11.42 -25.66 -19.40
N ILE A 235 11.96 -25.41 -18.20
CA ILE A 235 12.28 -24.06 -17.75
C ILE A 235 13.41 -23.44 -18.59
N LEU A 236 14.50 -24.16 -18.88
CA LEU A 236 15.58 -23.60 -19.70
C LEU A 236 15.09 -23.24 -21.12
N LYS A 237 14.14 -24.00 -21.66
CA LYS A 237 13.50 -23.71 -22.95
C LYS A 237 12.67 -22.43 -22.88
N LEU A 238 11.87 -22.24 -21.82
CA LEU A 238 11.14 -21.00 -21.56
C LEU A 238 12.10 -19.81 -21.43
N VAL A 239 13.18 -19.97 -20.65
CA VAL A 239 14.19 -18.93 -20.43
C VAL A 239 14.86 -18.52 -21.73
N GLU A 240 15.35 -19.48 -22.52
CA GLU A 240 15.99 -19.22 -23.82
C GLU A 240 15.02 -18.49 -24.77
N TYR A 241 13.74 -18.87 -24.76
CA TYR A 241 12.73 -18.21 -25.59
C TYR A 241 12.53 -16.73 -25.21
N ILE A 242 12.43 -16.44 -23.90
CA ILE A 242 12.28 -15.07 -23.41
C ILE A 242 13.55 -14.26 -23.70
N GLU A 243 14.74 -14.81 -23.45
CA GLU A 243 16.02 -14.16 -23.73
C GLU A 243 16.16 -13.79 -25.22
N ASN A 244 15.73 -14.68 -26.13
CA ASN A 244 15.69 -14.40 -27.56
C ASN A 244 14.72 -13.25 -27.91
N ALA A 245 13.51 -13.25 -27.33
CA ALA A 245 12.55 -12.16 -27.52
C ALA A 245 13.10 -10.81 -27.02
N CYS A 246 13.81 -10.81 -25.89
CA CYS A 246 14.50 -9.64 -25.37
C CYS A 246 15.59 -9.14 -26.34
N MET A 247 16.39 -10.04 -26.93
CA MET A 247 17.42 -9.67 -27.91
C MET A 247 16.83 -9.07 -29.19
N ASP A 248 15.71 -9.63 -29.65
CA ASP A 248 14.99 -9.13 -30.83
C ASP A 248 14.23 -7.83 -30.55
N GLY A 249 14.01 -7.49 -29.28
CA GLY A 249 13.27 -6.31 -28.84
C GLY A 249 11.80 -6.32 -29.26
N LYS A 250 11.23 -7.51 -29.51
CA LYS A 250 9.87 -7.69 -30.00
C LYS A 250 9.18 -8.83 -29.26
N LEU A 251 7.94 -8.55 -28.88
CA LEU A 251 7.01 -9.50 -28.32
C LEU A 251 5.71 -9.40 -29.12
N ASP A 252 5.40 -10.44 -29.89
CA ASP A 252 4.14 -10.58 -30.62
C ASP A 252 3.18 -11.55 -29.92
N THR A 253 1.92 -11.56 -30.35
CA THR A 253 0.87 -12.39 -29.75
C THR A 253 1.15 -13.89 -29.82
N ILE A 254 1.93 -14.37 -30.81
CA ILE A 254 2.31 -15.78 -30.90
C ILE A 254 3.35 -16.09 -29.81
N GLN A 255 4.31 -15.18 -29.61
CA GLN A 255 5.31 -15.30 -28.55
C GLN A 255 4.67 -15.25 -27.16
N GLU A 256 3.74 -14.32 -26.92
CA GLU A 256 2.98 -14.23 -25.67
C GLU A 256 2.22 -15.54 -25.38
N PHE A 257 1.51 -16.07 -26.38
CA PHE A 257 0.77 -17.33 -26.24
C PHE A 257 1.70 -18.51 -25.97
N TYR A 258 2.87 -18.55 -26.60
CA TYR A 258 3.86 -19.59 -26.36
C TYR A 258 4.39 -19.54 -24.92
N ILE A 259 4.80 -18.36 -24.45
CA ILE A 259 5.29 -18.14 -23.07
C ILE A 259 4.23 -18.57 -22.06
N MET A 260 2.99 -18.12 -22.24
CA MET A 260 1.86 -18.49 -21.38
C MET A 260 1.67 -20.01 -21.28
N ASN A 261 1.69 -20.72 -22.41
CA ASN A 261 1.50 -22.17 -22.43
C ASN A 261 2.65 -22.94 -21.78
N GLU A 262 3.89 -22.49 -21.96
CA GLU A 262 5.06 -23.12 -21.31
C GLU A 262 5.01 -22.89 -19.80
N ILE A 263 4.66 -21.67 -19.35
CA ILE A 263 4.41 -21.38 -17.93
C ILE A 263 3.33 -22.30 -17.39
N GLU A 264 2.19 -22.42 -18.08
CA GLU A 264 1.09 -23.31 -17.67
C GLU A 264 1.56 -24.76 -17.53
N SER A 265 2.34 -25.25 -18.50
CA SER A 265 2.87 -26.61 -18.50
C SER A 265 3.77 -26.86 -17.29
N ILE A 266 4.69 -25.93 -17.01
CA ILE A 266 5.61 -26.01 -15.87
C ILE A 266 4.81 -26.01 -14.56
N ILE A 267 3.90 -25.05 -14.34
CA ILE A 267 3.09 -24.98 -13.12
C ILE A 267 2.22 -26.23 -12.95
N ARG A 268 1.56 -26.70 -14.01
CA ARG A 268 0.74 -27.92 -13.99
C ARG A 268 1.56 -29.15 -13.62
N SER A 269 2.79 -29.25 -14.12
CA SER A 269 3.68 -30.38 -13.82
C SER A 269 4.09 -30.40 -12.34
N LEU A 270 4.36 -29.22 -11.75
CA LEU A 270 4.76 -29.04 -10.36
C LEU A 270 3.58 -29.03 -9.36
N SER A 271 2.35 -28.86 -9.82
CA SER A 271 1.18 -28.75 -8.94
C SER A 271 0.61 -30.11 -8.54
N GLN A 272 0.18 -30.28 -7.30
CA GLN A 272 -0.52 -31.49 -6.87
C GLN A 272 -1.90 -31.57 -7.51
N ASN A 273 -2.64 -30.46 -7.50
CA ASN A 273 -3.83 -30.31 -8.32
C ASN A 273 -3.43 -30.03 -9.78
N LYS A 274 -3.68 -31.00 -10.67
CA LYS A 274 -3.35 -30.90 -12.10
C LYS A 274 -4.34 -30.05 -12.91
N ASN A 275 -5.48 -29.65 -12.34
CA ASN A 275 -6.46 -28.79 -13.00
C ASN A 275 -6.09 -27.31 -12.82
N VAL A 276 -5.03 -26.91 -13.49
CA VAL A 276 -4.50 -25.54 -13.53
C VAL A 276 -4.88 -24.87 -14.85
N GLU A 277 -5.12 -23.57 -14.84
CA GLU A 277 -5.22 -22.69 -16.01
C GLU A 277 -4.32 -21.48 -15.74
N VAL A 278 -3.51 -21.07 -16.72
CA VAL A 278 -2.69 -19.85 -16.60
C VAL A 278 -3.10 -18.83 -17.64
N GLU A 279 -3.27 -17.59 -17.20
CA GLU A 279 -3.39 -16.42 -18.04
C GLU A 279 -2.23 -15.48 -17.74
N CYS A 280 -1.74 -14.77 -18.75
CA CYS A 280 -0.67 -13.80 -18.58
C CYS A 280 -1.08 -12.49 -19.24
N ASP A 281 -1.19 -11.45 -18.42
CA ASP A 281 -1.59 -10.12 -18.83
C ASP A 281 -0.40 -9.16 -18.79
N GLN A 282 -0.49 -8.07 -19.57
CA GLN A 282 0.49 -6.98 -19.57
C GLN A 282 1.94 -7.45 -19.78
N MET A 283 2.16 -8.48 -20.60
CA MET A 283 3.50 -8.94 -20.91
C MET A 283 4.29 -7.84 -21.62
N VAL A 284 5.43 -7.45 -21.05
CA VAL A 284 6.30 -6.42 -21.60
C VAL A 284 7.76 -6.83 -21.42
N LEU A 285 8.54 -6.68 -22.49
CA LEU A 285 10.00 -6.79 -22.42
C LEU A 285 10.54 -5.61 -21.61
N GLY A 286 11.18 -5.94 -20.49
CA GLY A 286 11.69 -4.98 -19.54
C GLY A 286 13.10 -5.32 -19.10
N GLN A 287 13.50 -4.72 -17.99
CA GLN A 287 14.80 -4.96 -17.37
C GLN A 287 14.60 -5.20 -15.88
N ARG A 288 15.43 -6.08 -15.33
CA ARG A 288 15.63 -6.24 -13.88
C ARG A 288 16.30 -4.99 -13.32
N SER A 289 16.36 -4.90 -11.99
CA SER A 289 17.04 -3.78 -11.31
C SER A 289 18.58 -3.77 -11.48
N ASN A 290 19.16 -4.81 -12.08
CA ASN A 290 20.57 -4.86 -12.49
C ASN A 290 20.76 -4.60 -14.01
N ASP A 291 19.75 -4.01 -14.67
CA ASP A 291 19.71 -3.66 -16.09
C ASP A 291 19.75 -4.85 -17.07
N LYS A 292 19.71 -6.09 -16.58
CA LYS A 292 19.60 -7.28 -17.42
C LYS A 292 18.19 -7.39 -17.98
N ALA A 293 18.09 -7.67 -19.27
CA ALA A 293 16.80 -7.84 -19.95
C ALA A 293 16.01 -9.01 -19.35
N ASP A 294 14.69 -8.84 -19.24
CA ASP A 294 13.76 -9.85 -18.75
C ASP A 294 12.34 -9.56 -19.28
N LEU A 295 11.39 -10.41 -18.92
CA LEU A 295 9.96 -10.22 -19.10
C LEU A 295 9.33 -9.76 -17.78
N LEU A 296 8.48 -8.73 -17.87
CA LEU A 296 7.58 -8.27 -16.83
C LEU A 296 6.16 -8.66 -17.25
N ALA A 297 5.35 -9.17 -16.32
CA ALA A 297 4.00 -9.65 -16.62
C ALA A 297 3.17 -9.84 -15.35
N GLU A 298 1.84 -9.80 -15.50
CA GLU A 298 0.91 -10.34 -14.50
C GLU A 298 0.58 -11.79 -14.87
N ILE A 299 0.93 -12.75 -14.00
CA ILE A 299 0.69 -14.19 -14.21
C ILE A 299 -0.45 -14.65 -13.29
N LYS A 300 -1.62 -14.92 -13.85
CA LYS A 300 -2.80 -15.42 -13.14
C LYS A 300 -2.84 -16.93 -13.22
N ILE A 301 -2.89 -17.59 -12.06
CA ILE A 301 -2.89 -19.05 -11.95
C ILE A 301 -4.17 -19.47 -11.25
N THR A 302 -5.06 -20.15 -11.99
CA THR A 302 -6.35 -20.63 -11.49
C THR A 302 -6.34 -22.14 -11.33
N TYR A 303 -6.77 -22.61 -10.16
CA TYR A 303 -6.92 -24.01 -9.81
C TYR A 303 -8.41 -24.36 -9.73
N THR A 304 -8.76 -25.51 -10.29
CA THR A 304 -10.12 -26.05 -10.23
C THR A 304 -10.17 -27.33 -9.40
N PHE A 305 -11.04 -27.40 -8.40
CA PHE A 305 -11.27 -28.62 -7.61
C PHE A 305 -12.74 -28.71 -7.19
N ASN A 306 -13.42 -29.85 -7.41
CA ASN A 306 -14.85 -30.02 -7.10
C ASN A 306 -15.75 -28.88 -7.65
N ASN A 307 -15.47 -28.42 -8.88
CA ASN A 307 -16.15 -27.30 -9.55
C ASN A 307 -15.95 -25.91 -8.91
N ALA A 308 -15.11 -25.81 -7.88
CA ALA A 308 -14.62 -24.56 -7.30
C ALA A 308 -13.44 -24.02 -8.13
N LYS A 309 -13.41 -22.72 -8.41
CA LYS A 309 -12.26 -22.05 -9.04
C LYS A 309 -11.68 -21.01 -8.08
N ASN A 310 -10.40 -21.14 -7.78
CA ASN A 310 -9.63 -20.26 -6.91
C ASN A 310 -8.23 -20.07 -7.49
N GLY A 311 -7.53 -19.00 -7.14
CA GLY A 311 -6.21 -18.80 -7.71
C GLY A 311 -5.47 -17.61 -7.14
N ILE A 312 -4.28 -17.38 -7.69
CA ILE A 312 -3.39 -16.28 -7.32
C ILE A 312 -2.96 -15.52 -8.58
N SER A 313 -2.59 -14.26 -8.40
CA SER A 313 -1.92 -13.44 -9.41
C SER A 313 -0.52 -13.10 -8.91
N LEU A 314 0.50 -13.33 -9.75
CA LEU A 314 1.86 -12.86 -9.55
C LEU A 314 2.10 -11.66 -10.46
N GLU A 315 2.18 -10.48 -9.89
CA GLU A 315 2.53 -9.25 -10.62
C GLU A 315 4.05 -9.07 -10.57
N VAL A 316 4.72 -9.33 -11.69
CA VAL A 316 6.18 -9.27 -11.81
C VAL A 316 6.57 -7.95 -12.46
N GLU A 317 7.04 -7.01 -11.63
CA GLU A 317 7.45 -5.67 -12.04
C GLU A 317 8.96 -5.47 -11.86
N ASN A 318 9.51 -4.37 -12.40
CA ASN A 318 10.91 -4.05 -12.17
C ASN A 318 11.17 -3.77 -10.69
N GLY A 319 11.99 -4.62 -10.07
CA GLY A 319 12.43 -4.48 -8.69
C GLY A 319 11.43 -4.93 -7.62
N HIS A 320 10.24 -5.39 -8.01
CA HIS A 320 9.24 -5.87 -7.06
C HIS A 320 8.37 -6.98 -7.66
N THR A 321 7.98 -7.96 -6.85
CA THR A 321 6.97 -8.96 -7.22
C THR A 321 5.87 -8.98 -6.16
N THR A 322 4.63 -8.79 -6.60
CA THR A 322 3.45 -8.80 -5.72
C THR A 322 2.66 -10.08 -5.91
N LEU A 323 2.11 -10.61 -4.81
CA LEU A 323 1.21 -11.75 -4.80
C LEU A 323 -0.19 -11.30 -4.39
N ALA A 324 -1.19 -11.59 -5.22
CA ALA A 324 -2.59 -11.29 -4.95
C ALA A 324 -3.47 -12.55 -5.06
N LEU A 325 -4.63 -12.54 -4.39
CA LEU A 325 -5.61 -13.61 -4.47
C LEU A 325 -6.63 -13.29 -5.56
N LEU A 326 -6.92 -14.24 -6.45
CA LEU A 326 -8.02 -14.12 -7.40
C LEU A 326 -9.35 -14.30 -6.67
N LEU A 327 -10.39 -13.59 -7.11
CA LEU A 327 -11.71 -13.63 -6.46
C LEU A 327 -12.29 -15.06 -6.49
N LEU A 328 -12.73 -15.54 -5.33
CA LEU A 328 -13.45 -16.81 -5.18
C LEU A 328 -14.68 -16.86 -6.08
N SER A 329 -15.03 -18.05 -6.56
CA SER A 329 -16.33 -18.27 -7.18
C SER A 329 -17.47 -18.10 -6.15
N ARG A 330 -18.63 -17.58 -6.59
CA ARG A 330 -19.80 -17.34 -5.72
C ARG A 330 -20.33 -18.60 -5.02
N GLY A 331 -20.08 -19.79 -5.57
CA GLY A 331 -20.48 -21.06 -4.97
C GLY A 331 -19.64 -21.44 -3.75
N ASP A 332 -18.37 -21.05 -3.74
CA ASP A 332 -17.41 -21.38 -2.68
C ASP A 332 -17.59 -20.48 -1.46
N SER A 333 -17.93 -19.20 -1.66
CA SER A 333 -18.19 -18.27 -0.56
C SER A 333 -19.43 -18.66 0.27
N ALA A 334 -20.46 -19.22 -0.37
CA ALA A 334 -21.75 -19.50 0.28
C ALA A 334 -21.71 -20.57 1.39
N HIS A 335 -20.76 -21.52 1.34
CA HIS A 335 -20.60 -22.48 2.44
C HIS A 335 -19.92 -21.81 3.63
N LEU A 336 -18.78 -21.16 3.40
CA LEU A 336 -18.04 -20.44 4.44
C LEU A 336 -18.91 -19.37 5.11
N GLU A 337 -19.66 -18.60 4.32
CA GLU A 337 -20.60 -17.60 4.83
C GLU A 337 -21.61 -18.20 5.82
N ARG A 338 -22.14 -19.40 5.55
CA ARG A 338 -23.06 -20.08 6.47
C ARG A 338 -22.39 -20.45 7.78
N VAL A 339 -21.18 -21.00 7.72
CA VAL A 339 -20.41 -21.39 8.92
C VAL A 339 -20.12 -20.16 9.78
N TYR A 340 -19.69 -19.05 9.18
CA TYR A 340 -19.50 -17.78 9.88
C TYR A 340 -20.78 -17.26 10.54
N GLU A 341 -21.92 -17.27 9.85
CA GLU A 341 -23.20 -16.82 10.44
C GLU A 341 -23.69 -17.76 11.56
N GLU A 342 -23.40 -19.06 11.50
CA GLU A 342 -23.68 -20.00 12.60
C GLU A 342 -22.90 -19.65 13.88
N VAL A 343 -21.60 -19.34 13.76
CA VAL A 343 -20.82 -18.85 14.90
C VAL A 343 -21.39 -17.52 15.41
N ARG A 344 -21.72 -16.60 14.51
CA ARG A 344 -22.29 -15.30 14.89
C ARG A 344 -23.56 -15.45 15.71
N ASN A 345 -24.47 -16.32 15.26
CA ASN A 345 -25.73 -16.60 15.95
C ASN A 345 -25.48 -17.23 17.32
N THR A 346 -24.48 -18.11 17.43
CA THR A 346 -24.09 -18.74 18.70
C THR A 346 -23.63 -17.71 19.72
N TYR A 347 -22.85 -16.71 19.30
CA TYR A 347 -22.31 -15.65 20.15
C TYR A 347 -23.19 -14.39 20.26
N ALA A 348 -24.33 -14.33 19.57
CA ALA A 348 -25.15 -13.12 19.44
C ALA A 348 -25.69 -12.57 20.78
N SER A 349 -25.98 -13.45 21.74
CA SER A 349 -26.50 -13.08 23.06
C SER A 349 -25.42 -12.86 24.12
N MET A 350 -24.14 -13.06 23.78
CA MET A 350 -23.04 -12.95 24.72
C MET A 350 -22.62 -11.48 24.89
N ASP A 351 -23.07 -10.86 25.99
CA ASP A 351 -22.73 -9.49 26.36
C ASP A 351 -21.41 -9.44 27.15
N SER A 352 -20.30 -9.77 26.48
CA SER A 352 -18.96 -9.81 27.07
C SER A 352 -17.89 -9.48 26.05
N TYR A 353 -16.65 -9.22 26.51
CA TYR A 353 -15.51 -9.01 25.61
C TYR A 353 -15.37 -10.12 24.57
N ILE A 354 -15.49 -11.40 24.97
CA ILE A 354 -15.41 -12.55 24.06
C ILE A 354 -16.54 -12.51 23.03
N GLY A 355 -17.77 -12.20 23.47
CA GLY A 355 -18.90 -12.04 22.55
C GLY A 355 -18.67 -10.92 21.53
N TYR A 356 -18.14 -9.77 21.97
CA TYR A 356 -17.88 -8.64 21.09
C TYR A 356 -16.74 -8.92 20.10
N ILE A 357 -15.60 -9.46 20.55
CA ILE A 357 -14.45 -9.72 19.67
C ILE A 357 -14.76 -10.82 18.65
N THR A 358 -15.46 -11.88 19.04
CA THR A 358 -15.89 -12.93 18.11
C THR A 358 -16.84 -12.37 17.06
N ASN A 359 -17.85 -11.59 17.46
CA ASN A 359 -18.75 -10.95 16.51
C ASN A 359 -18.02 -9.99 15.56
N GLN A 360 -17.08 -9.21 16.07
CA GLN A 360 -16.28 -8.29 15.25
C GLN A 360 -15.40 -9.04 14.24
N TYR A 361 -14.72 -10.11 14.68
CA TYR A 361 -13.92 -10.98 13.82
C TYR A 361 -14.78 -11.57 12.69
N ILE A 362 -15.93 -12.15 13.02
CA ILE A 362 -16.84 -12.74 12.03
C ILE A 362 -17.33 -11.71 11.02
N VAL A 363 -17.69 -10.51 11.47
CA VAL A 363 -18.12 -9.43 10.57
C VAL A 363 -16.99 -9.02 9.63
N ALA A 364 -15.76 -8.90 10.13
CA ALA A 364 -14.59 -8.58 9.31
C ALA A 364 -14.33 -9.66 8.25
N GLU A 365 -14.35 -10.95 8.64
CA GLU A 365 -14.14 -12.07 7.72
C GLU A 365 -15.27 -12.22 6.68
N LEU A 366 -16.53 -12.07 7.09
CA LEU A 366 -17.67 -12.08 6.17
C LEU A 366 -17.59 -10.94 5.15
N ASN A 367 -17.17 -9.76 5.58
CA ASN A 367 -16.95 -8.63 4.70
C ASN A 367 -15.83 -8.95 3.69
N ALA A 368 -14.73 -9.55 4.16
CA ALA A 368 -13.60 -10.00 3.32
C ALA A 368 -14.02 -11.02 2.25
N LEU A 369 -14.94 -11.93 2.58
CA LEU A 369 -15.47 -12.93 1.64
C LEU A 369 -16.44 -12.36 0.60
N LYS A 370 -17.34 -11.45 1.02
CA LYS A 370 -18.46 -10.96 0.19
C LYS A 370 -18.05 -9.85 -0.77
N THR A 371 -16.97 -9.15 -0.47
CA THR A 371 -16.70 -7.84 -1.03
C THR A 371 -15.41 -7.88 -1.83
N LYS A 372 -15.41 -7.33 -3.05
CA LYS A 372 -14.17 -7.16 -3.83
C LYS A 372 -13.17 -6.36 -2.99
N SER A 373 -11.89 -6.73 -3.03
CA SER A 373 -10.80 -6.08 -2.26
C SER A 373 -10.85 -4.55 -2.30
N TYR A 374 -11.16 -3.97 -3.47
CA TYR A 374 -11.31 -2.52 -3.66
C TYR A 374 -12.44 -1.88 -2.84
N ILE A 375 -13.62 -2.51 -2.75
CA ILE A 375 -14.76 -1.93 -2.02
C ILE A 375 -14.50 -1.97 -0.50
N LEU A 376 -13.87 -3.05 -0.01
CA LEU A 376 -13.40 -3.12 1.38
C LEU A 376 -12.41 -2.01 1.69
N LEU A 377 -11.46 -1.79 0.79
CA LEU A 377 -10.52 -0.68 0.91
C LEU A 377 -11.25 0.66 1.03
N VAL A 378 -12.25 0.94 0.18
CA VAL A 378 -13.02 2.20 0.24
C VAL A 378 -13.76 2.39 1.56
N ASP A 379 -14.45 1.36 2.07
CA ASP A 379 -15.19 1.47 3.34
C ASP A 379 -14.24 1.66 4.54
N LEU A 380 -13.10 0.99 4.47
CA LEU A 380 -12.04 1.07 5.46
C LEU A 380 -11.35 2.45 5.41
N MET A 381 -11.14 2.99 4.21
CA MET A 381 -10.64 4.35 3.95
C MET A 381 -11.59 5.41 4.53
N ASN A 382 -12.90 5.29 4.27
CA ASN A 382 -13.92 6.18 4.82
C ASN A 382 -13.96 6.16 6.36
N SER A 383 -13.77 4.96 6.94
CA SER A 383 -13.69 4.77 8.39
C SER A 383 -12.46 5.48 8.97
N ILE A 384 -11.30 5.38 8.30
CA ILE A 384 -10.08 6.09 8.70
C ILE A 384 -10.27 7.61 8.62
N ASP A 385 -10.85 8.13 7.53
CA ASP A 385 -11.09 9.57 7.36
C ASP A 385 -11.95 10.11 8.52
N THR A 386 -12.96 9.35 8.92
CA THR A 386 -13.80 9.66 10.09
C THR A 386 -13.00 9.61 11.40
N MET A 387 -12.17 8.60 11.61
CA MET A 387 -11.35 8.46 12.82
C MET A 387 -10.28 9.56 12.95
N LEU A 388 -9.67 9.96 11.84
CA LEU A 388 -8.63 11.00 11.83
C LEU A 388 -9.21 12.40 12.01
N SER A 389 -10.40 12.68 11.46
CA SER A 389 -11.07 13.99 11.63
C SER A 389 -11.43 14.33 13.09
N THR A 390 -11.52 13.35 13.99
CA THR A 390 -11.91 13.52 15.41
C THR A 390 -10.71 13.68 16.37
N LYS A 391 -9.81 14.64 16.10
CA LYS A 391 -8.61 14.93 16.94
C LYS A 391 -7.76 13.70 17.29
N SER A 392 -7.82 12.65 16.47
CA SER A 392 -6.98 11.45 16.59
C SER A 392 -7.17 10.61 17.87
N THR A 393 -8.19 10.87 18.71
CA THR A 393 -8.40 10.10 19.96
C THR A 393 -8.90 8.67 19.72
N ASN A 394 -9.36 8.38 18.51
CA ASN A 394 -9.96 7.10 18.12
C ASN A 394 -9.07 6.23 17.22
N ILE A 395 -7.77 6.55 17.09
CA ILE A 395 -6.88 5.83 16.16
C ILE A 395 -6.80 4.32 16.44
N HIS A 396 -6.96 3.92 17.71
CA HIS A 396 -6.94 2.52 18.12
C HIS A 396 -8.09 1.69 17.53
N LYS A 397 -9.21 2.32 17.15
CA LYS A 397 -10.33 1.63 16.50
C LYS A 397 -9.94 0.99 15.16
N ILE A 398 -8.88 1.46 14.52
CA ILE A 398 -8.39 0.89 13.26
C ILE A 398 -8.05 -0.61 13.43
N PHE A 399 -7.54 -1.03 14.59
CA PHE A 399 -7.24 -2.44 14.86
C PHE A 399 -8.50 -3.32 14.99
N LEU A 400 -9.69 -2.75 15.15
CA LEU A 400 -10.94 -3.51 15.13
C LEU A 400 -11.43 -3.78 13.71
N LEU A 401 -10.88 -3.10 12.70
CA LEU A 401 -11.32 -3.23 11.32
C LEU A 401 -10.78 -4.48 10.61
N GLY A 402 -9.91 -5.25 11.29
CA GLY A 402 -9.29 -6.46 10.76
C GLY A 402 -7.78 -6.32 10.60
N LYS A 403 -7.19 -7.28 9.90
CA LYS A 403 -5.74 -7.36 9.69
C LYS A 403 -5.25 -6.25 8.74
N LEU A 404 -4.26 -5.49 9.18
CA LEU A 404 -3.62 -4.43 8.38
C LEU A 404 -2.46 -5.01 7.53
N SER A 405 -2.74 -6.03 6.72
CA SER A 405 -1.72 -6.75 5.96
C SER A 405 -1.21 -5.97 4.76
N SER A 406 -2.11 -5.34 4.00
CA SER A 406 -1.79 -4.67 2.72
C SER A 406 -0.91 -3.42 2.91
N THR A 407 0.15 -3.35 2.10
CA THR A 407 1.02 -2.17 1.98
C THR A 407 0.27 -0.95 1.46
N ASP A 408 -0.72 -1.11 0.58
CA ASP A 408 -1.55 -0.01 0.08
C ASP A 408 -2.39 0.59 1.20
N PHE A 409 -2.95 -0.26 2.05
CA PHE A 409 -3.75 0.19 3.18
C PHE A 409 -2.91 0.96 4.20
N LYS A 410 -1.72 0.44 4.51
CA LYS A 410 -0.74 1.13 5.36
C LYS A 410 -0.33 2.48 4.76
N THR A 411 -0.07 2.51 3.44
CA THR A 411 0.26 3.73 2.70
C THR A 411 -0.85 4.77 2.81
N TYR A 412 -2.10 4.36 2.66
CA TYR A 412 -3.25 5.25 2.79
C TYR A 412 -3.38 5.85 4.19
N ILE A 413 -3.16 5.05 5.25
CA ILE A 413 -3.16 5.58 6.63
C ILE A 413 -2.10 6.67 6.79
N ILE A 414 -0.87 6.43 6.29
CA ILE A 414 0.22 7.41 6.36
C ILE A 414 -0.15 8.68 5.58
N GLU A 415 -0.68 8.54 4.36
CA GLU A 415 -1.19 9.68 3.57
C GLU A 415 -2.18 10.51 4.39
N ARG A 416 -3.24 9.88 4.90
CA ARG A 416 -4.30 10.61 5.61
C ARG A 416 -3.83 11.25 6.89
N PHE A 417 -2.92 10.60 7.62
CA PHE A 417 -2.30 11.20 8.79
C PHE A 417 -1.49 12.46 8.43
N ILE A 418 -0.68 12.39 7.36
CA ILE A 418 0.07 13.54 6.86
C ILE A 418 -0.90 14.68 6.50
N VAL A 419 -1.96 14.40 5.74
CA VAL A 419 -2.96 15.41 5.35
C VAL A 419 -3.61 16.08 6.56
N PHE A 420 -4.05 15.28 7.52
CA PHE A 420 -4.68 15.76 8.74
C PHE A 420 -3.75 16.68 9.55
N THR A 421 -2.45 16.37 9.58
CA THR A 421 -1.47 17.10 10.39
C THR A 421 -0.83 18.32 9.69
N ILE A 422 -1.11 18.53 8.39
CA ILE A 422 -0.67 19.76 7.67
C ILE A 422 -1.24 21.02 8.34
N ASP A 423 -2.47 20.95 8.84
CA ASP A 423 -3.18 22.08 9.42
C ASP A 423 -3.03 22.20 10.94
N PHE A 424 -2.62 21.12 11.62
CA PHE A 424 -2.60 21.03 13.09
C PHE A 424 -1.36 20.29 13.60
N GLU A 425 -0.64 20.88 14.54
CA GLU A 425 0.50 20.22 15.18
C GLU A 425 0.05 19.26 16.28
N LEU A 426 0.61 18.05 16.28
CA LEU A 426 0.42 17.06 17.33
C LEU A 426 1.68 16.99 18.20
N GLY A 427 1.49 16.83 19.52
CA GLY A 427 2.59 16.57 20.44
C GLY A 427 3.18 15.18 20.21
N PRO A 428 4.50 14.96 20.48
CA PRO A 428 5.22 13.74 20.12
C PRO A 428 4.68 12.45 20.79
N THR A 429 3.92 12.58 21.88
CA THR A 429 3.27 11.46 22.58
C THR A 429 1.86 11.16 22.08
N ASN A 430 1.39 11.85 21.02
CA ASN A 430 0.07 11.63 20.48
C ASN A 430 -0.04 10.18 19.94
N PRO A 431 -1.11 9.43 20.29
CA PRO A 431 -1.30 8.05 19.83
C PRO A 431 -1.22 7.86 18.32
N ALA A 432 -1.67 8.84 17.51
CA ALA A 432 -1.62 8.73 16.06
C ALA A 432 -0.21 8.86 15.48
N ILE A 433 0.69 9.64 16.13
CA ILE A 433 2.11 9.66 15.76
C ILE A 433 2.74 8.29 16.04
N LEU A 434 2.50 7.74 17.24
CA LEU A 434 3.06 6.43 17.62
C LEU A 434 2.53 5.31 16.72
N PHE A 435 1.23 5.34 16.41
CA PHE A 435 0.60 4.38 15.51
C PHE A 435 1.20 4.43 14.10
N THR A 436 1.30 5.61 13.50
CA THR A 436 1.89 5.76 12.16
C THR A 436 3.40 5.47 12.13
N ALA A 437 4.13 5.77 13.21
CA ALA A 437 5.52 5.37 13.37
C ALA A 437 5.67 3.84 13.42
N ASN A 438 4.75 3.13 14.09
CA ASN A 438 4.73 1.66 14.10
C ASN A 438 4.39 1.08 12.72
N ILE A 439 3.47 1.70 11.97
CA ILE A 439 3.20 1.31 10.58
C ILE A 439 4.46 1.40 9.72
N LEU A 440 5.16 2.54 9.77
CA LEU A 440 6.43 2.73 9.06
C LEU A 440 7.51 1.73 9.50
N GLY A 441 7.53 1.37 10.79
CA GLY A 441 8.43 0.33 11.33
C GLY A 441 8.05 -1.10 10.93
N SER A 442 6.81 -1.34 10.48
CA SER A 442 6.29 -2.66 10.10
C SER A 442 6.50 -3.02 8.63
N VAL A 443 7.07 -2.11 7.83
CA VAL A 443 7.24 -2.29 6.39
C VAL A 443 8.72 -2.18 6.00
N PRO A 444 9.17 -2.91 4.98
CA PRO A 444 10.57 -2.92 4.56
C PRO A 444 10.93 -1.63 3.81
N LEU A 445 11.22 -0.54 4.52
CA LEU A 445 11.61 0.75 3.94
C LEU A 445 12.99 0.76 3.23
N ASN A 446 13.67 -0.38 3.18
CA ASN A 446 14.85 -0.62 2.34
C ASN A 446 14.48 -1.01 0.90
N ASP A 447 13.26 -1.54 0.68
CA ASP A 447 12.69 -1.71 -0.65
C ASP A 447 12.29 -0.35 -1.23
N ALA A 448 12.75 -0.05 -2.44
CA ALA A 448 12.59 1.27 -3.04
C ALA A 448 11.11 1.60 -3.33
N THR A 449 10.33 0.61 -3.81
CA THR A 449 8.91 0.77 -4.13
C THR A 449 8.07 0.99 -2.88
N THR A 450 8.26 0.16 -1.85
CA THR A 450 7.61 0.31 -0.53
C THR A 450 7.97 1.64 0.12
N ARG A 451 9.25 2.00 0.12
CA ARG A 451 9.72 3.29 0.67
C ARG A 451 9.08 4.47 -0.04
N TYR A 452 9.03 4.42 -1.38
CA TYR A 452 8.37 5.43 -2.19
C TYR A 452 6.90 5.57 -1.77
N ASN A 453 6.13 4.49 -1.79
CA ASN A 453 4.71 4.52 -1.46
C ASN A 453 4.44 5.11 -0.06
N MET A 454 5.21 4.70 0.94
CA MET A 454 5.07 5.16 2.32
C MET A 454 5.44 6.63 2.53
N MET A 455 6.45 7.14 1.78
CA MET A 455 7.04 8.45 2.05
C MET A 455 6.65 9.54 1.04
N ARG A 456 5.91 9.21 -0.03
CA ARG A 456 5.60 10.13 -1.13
C ARG A 456 4.94 11.45 -0.73
N TYR A 457 4.20 11.46 0.38
CA TYR A 457 3.52 12.66 0.90
C TYR A 457 4.32 13.40 1.97
N PHE A 458 5.47 12.90 2.42
CA PHE A 458 6.25 13.60 3.46
C PHE A 458 6.66 15.02 3.07
N PRO A 459 7.06 15.32 1.81
CA PRO A 459 7.42 16.67 1.40
C PRO A 459 6.30 17.71 1.56
N VAL A 460 5.03 17.31 1.60
CA VAL A 460 3.91 18.25 1.80
C VAL A 460 3.72 18.69 3.25
N HIS A 461 4.46 18.09 4.20
CA HIS A 461 4.35 18.39 5.62
C HIS A 461 5.67 18.92 6.20
N ALA A 462 5.78 20.22 6.43
CA ALA A 462 7.05 20.90 6.78
C ALA A 462 7.83 20.35 8.01
N LYS A 463 7.18 19.58 8.89
CA LYS A 463 7.76 19.08 10.15
C LYS A 463 7.66 17.56 10.34
N TRP A 464 7.50 16.79 9.26
CA TRP A 464 7.26 15.33 9.36
C TRP A 464 8.38 14.60 10.13
N GLN A 465 9.62 15.09 10.05
CA GLN A 465 10.79 14.53 10.76
C GLN A 465 10.62 14.57 12.29
N LYS A 466 9.83 15.52 12.82
CA LYS A 466 9.51 15.57 14.26
C LYS A 466 8.64 14.40 14.70
N TYR A 467 7.81 13.89 13.79
CA TYR A 467 6.94 12.75 14.06
C TYR A 467 7.69 11.43 13.90
N TYR A 468 8.68 11.38 13.00
CA TYR A 468 9.40 10.15 12.66
C TYR A 468 10.93 10.28 12.83
N PRO A 469 11.44 10.64 14.02
CA PRO A 469 12.88 10.84 14.23
C PRO A 469 13.71 9.56 14.03
N LYS A 470 13.10 8.38 14.20
CA LYS A 470 13.76 7.07 14.01
C LYS A 470 14.12 6.78 12.55
N LEU A 471 13.61 7.54 11.58
CA LEU A 471 14.00 7.41 10.18
C LEU A 471 15.40 7.98 9.90
N GLY A 472 16.02 8.66 10.87
CA GLY A 472 17.41 9.11 10.76
C GLY A 472 17.61 10.46 10.06
N PHE A 473 16.53 11.11 9.61
CA PHE A 473 16.60 12.45 9.01
C PHE A 473 16.81 13.51 10.09
N LYS A 474 17.76 14.42 9.88
CA LYS A 474 17.93 15.61 10.71
C LYS A 474 16.70 16.52 10.57
N PRO A 475 16.39 17.35 11.58
CA PRO A 475 15.37 18.37 11.43
C PRO A 475 15.65 19.23 10.19
N TYR A 476 14.63 19.43 9.36
CA TYR A 476 14.72 20.18 8.10
C TYR A 476 15.57 19.52 7.00
N GLU A 477 16.07 18.30 7.20
CA GLU A 477 16.68 17.51 6.12
C GLU A 477 15.58 17.00 5.18
N HIS A 478 15.75 17.28 3.89
CA HIS A 478 14.81 16.85 2.86
C HIS A 478 15.16 15.46 2.34
N LEU A 479 14.19 14.81 1.70
CA LEU A 479 14.44 13.56 0.98
C LEU A 479 15.51 13.78 -0.11
N SER A 480 16.30 12.75 -0.39
CA SER A 480 17.34 12.81 -1.41
C SER A 480 16.74 13.02 -2.81
N LYS A 481 17.55 13.55 -3.76
CA LYS A 481 17.13 13.72 -5.17
C LYS A 481 16.57 12.42 -5.76
N LYS A 482 17.17 11.27 -5.45
CA LYS A 482 16.71 9.94 -5.91
C LYS A 482 15.31 9.62 -5.37
N GLU A 483 15.09 9.81 -4.07
CA GLU A 483 13.80 9.55 -3.42
C GLU A 483 12.70 10.45 -3.98
N ILE A 484 12.98 11.74 -4.21
CA ILE A 484 11.96 12.66 -4.75
C ILE A 484 11.74 12.42 -6.26
N ASN A 485 12.77 12.04 -7.03
CA ASN A 485 12.59 11.66 -8.44
C ASN A 485 11.67 10.43 -8.59
N CYS A 486 11.81 9.42 -7.73
CA CYS A 486 10.88 8.28 -7.68
C CYS A 486 9.45 8.74 -7.39
N ILE A 487 9.26 9.79 -6.57
CA ILE A 487 7.95 10.37 -6.30
C ILE A 487 7.26 10.95 -7.55
N ASN A 488 8.05 11.47 -8.48
CA ASN A 488 7.52 12.18 -9.64
C ASN A 488 7.22 11.29 -10.85
N MET A 489 7.82 10.10 -10.97
CA MET A 489 7.47 9.17 -12.07
C MET A 489 6.01 8.69 -12.01
N ALA A 490 5.33 8.82 -10.86
CA ALA A 490 3.91 8.52 -10.67
C ALA A 490 3.03 9.78 -10.45
N SER A 491 3.48 10.94 -10.95
CA SER A 491 2.96 12.28 -10.65
C SER A 491 1.45 12.50 -10.82
N LEU A 492 0.78 11.82 -11.76
CA LEU A 492 -0.67 11.97 -11.98
C LEU A 492 -1.50 11.65 -10.74
N ASN A 493 -1.18 10.56 -10.04
CA ASN A 493 -1.94 10.14 -8.86
C ASN A 493 -1.72 11.11 -7.69
N PHE A 494 -0.49 11.58 -7.48
CA PHE A 494 -0.17 12.56 -6.43
C PHE A 494 -0.96 13.87 -6.61
N TYR A 495 -1.00 14.39 -7.84
CA TYR A 495 -1.73 15.63 -8.14
C TYR A 495 -3.24 15.48 -8.04
N ASN A 496 -3.80 14.36 -8.51
CA ASN A 496 -5.22 14.06 -8.33
C ASN A 496 -5.60 13.99 -6.83
N THR A 497 -4.74 13.43 -5.99
CA THR A 497 -4.92 13.42 -4.53
C THR A 497 -4.91 14.83 -3.94
N LEU A 498 -3.99 15.72 -4.36
CA LEU A 498 -3.97 17.11 -3.88
C LEU A 498 -5.29 17.84 -4.18
N LEU A 499 -5.88 17.62 -5.35
CA LEU A 499 -7.16 18.22 -5.74
C LEU A 499 -8.34 17.67 -4.92
N SER A 500 -8.19 16.50 -4.29
CA SER A 500 -9.24 15.93 -3.43
C SER A 500 -9.26 16.56 -2.03
N TRP A 501 -8.24 17.34 -1.64
CA TRP A 501 -8.15 17.97 -0.32
C TRP A 501 -8.80 19.35 -0.30
N PRO A 502 -9.17 19.92 0.87
CA PRO A 502 -9.62 21.30 0.94
C PRO A 502 -8.62 22.28 0.33
N ALA A 503 -9.09 23.33 -0.36
CA ALA A 503 -8.22 24.27 -1.07
C ALA A 503 -7.17 24.93 -0.16
N SER A 504 -7.49 25.20 1.10
CA SER A 504 -6.54 25.74 2.09
C SER A 504 -5.43 24.77 2.45
N THR A 505 -5.78 23.49 2.65
CA THR A 505 -4.84 22.40 2.95
C THR A 505 -3.95 22.14 1.74
N THR A 506 -4.54 22.10 0.54
CA THR A 506 -3.85 21.99 -0.74
C THR A 506 -2.83 23.11 -0.94
N THR A 507 -3.23 24.35 -0.65
CA THR A 507 -2.34 25.52 -0.71
C THR A 507 -1.13 25.36 0.21
N LYS A 508 -1.36 24.96 1.46
CA LYS A 508 -0.25 24.72 2.41
C LYS A 508 0.64 23.55 1.97
N ALA A 509 0.06 22.47 1.46
CA ALA A 509 0.79 21.33 0.93
C ALA A 509 1.74 21.73 -0.21
N ILE A 510 1.23 22.51 -1.19
CA ILE A 510 2.02 23.06 -2.29
C ILE A 510 3.15 23.94 -1.76
N CYS A 511 2.85 24.87 -0.85
CA CYS A 511 3.87 25.75 -0.26
C CYS A 511 4.97 24.96 0.48
N ASN A 512 4.60 23.95 1.25
CA ASN A 512 5.56 23.10 1.96
C ASN A 512 6.42 22.29 0.98
N TYR A 513 5.81 21.75 -0.08
CA TYR A 513 6.51 20.98 -1.10
C TYR A 513 7.53 21.84 -1.84
N LEU A 514 7.15 23.04 -2.30
CA LEU A 514 8.06 24.00 -2.96
C LEU A 514 9.29 24.29 -2.07
N LYS A 515 9.05 24.54 -0.79
CA LYS A 515 10.13 24.78 0.19
C LYS A 515 11.01 23.56 0.40
N ALA A 516 10.45 22.35 0.33
CA ALA A 516 11.18 21.11 0.50
C ALA A 516 12.03 20.71 -0.74
N THR A 517 11.66 21.17 -1.93
CA THR A 517 12.32 20.79 -3.19
C THR A 517 13.26 21.84 -3.77
N MET A 518 13.36 23.02 -3.13
CA MET A 518 14.17 24.16 -3.58
C MET A 518 15.64 23.83 -3.86
N HIS A 519 16.20 22.83 -3.17
CA HIS A 519 17.62 22.49 -3.26
C HIS A 519 17.93 21.17 -3.97
N THR A 520 16.91 20.43 -4.42
CA THR A 520 17.09 19.01 -4.80
C THR A 520 17.06 18.74 -6.30
N SER A 521 16.31 19.48 -7.14
CA SER A 521 16.52 19.53 -8.62
C SER A 521 15.60 20.52 -9.36
N SER A 522 16.05 20.97 -10.55
CA SER A 522 15.29 21.84 -11.48
C SER A 522 14.13 21.14 -12.21
N GLU A 523 14.22 19.84 -12.49
CA GLU A 523 13.17 19.07 -13.19
C GLU A 523 11.93 18.84 -12.31
N MET A 524 12.12 18.81 -10.99
CA MET A 524 11.01 18.59 -10.04
C MET A 524 10.20 19.85 -9.77
N HIS A 525 10.85 21.01 -9.75
CA HIS A 525 10.16 22.30 -9.77
C HIS A 525 9.26 22.40 -11.01
N TYR A 526 9.74 21.92 -12.15
CA TYR A 526 9.02 21.94 -13.41
C TYR A 526 7.68 21.19 -13.36
N LEU A 527 7.63 19.90 -12.97
CA LEU A 527 6.37 19.15 -12.95
C LEU A 527 5.31 19.75 -12.00
N LEU A 528 5.75 20.21 -10.82
CA LEU A 528 4.86 20.89 -9.89
C LEU A 528 4.37 22.24 -10.46
N ILE A 529 5.23 23.00 -11.13
CA ILE A 529 4.87 24.23 -11.86
C ILE A 529 3.75 23.94 -12.89
N TYR A 530 3.85 22.85 -13.65
CA TYR A 530 2.79 22.43 -14.58
C TYR A 530 1.47 22.11 -13.89
N PHE A 531 1.53 21.36 -12.78
CA PHE A 531 0.32 21.08 -12.00
C PHE A 531 -0.33 22.36 -11.49
N ILE A 532 0.46 23.26 -10.86
CA ILE A 532 -0.04 24.53 -10.30
C ILE A 532 -0.66 25.40 -11.40
N ALA A 533 -0.12 25.37 -12.62
CA ALA A 533 -0.62 26.13 -13.76
C ALA A 533 -1.84 25.49 -14.47
N SER A 534 -2.16 24.24 -14.14
CA SER A 534 -3.27 23.51 -14.76
C SER A 534 -4.63 24.13 -14.43
N LYS A 535 -5.61 23.94 -15.33
CA LYS A 535 -7.00 24.36 -15.09
C LYS A 535 -7.57 23.73 -13.81
N PRO A 536 -7.48 22.41 -13.57
CA PRO A 536 -8.06 21.81 -12.37
C PRO A 536 -7.51 22.41 -11.08
N ALA A 537 -6.19 22.66 -11.01
CA ALA A 537 -5.58 23.32 -9.86
C ALA A 537 -6.07 24.76 -9.69
N PHE A 538 -6.14 25.54 -10.77
CA PHE A 538 -6.69 26.89 -10.72
C PHE A 538 -8.14 26.90 -10.24
N ASP A 539 -9.00 26.04 -10.78
CA ASP A 539 -10.42 25.96 -10.43
C ASP A 539 -10.64 25.61 -8.96
N HIS A 540 -9.78 24.76 -8.41
CA HIS A 540 -9.77 24.36 -7.01
C HIS A 540 -9.26 25.47 -6.07
N LEU A 541 -8.22 26.18 -6.47
CA LEU A 541 -7.52 27.16 -5.62
C LEU A 541 -8.13 28.57 -5.68
N ALA A 542 -8.80 28.93 -6.78
CA ALA A 542 -9.33 30.26 -7.04
C ALA A 542 -10.81 30.57 -6.67
N PRO A 543 -11.62 29.75 -5.95
CA PRO A 543 -12.99 30.14 -5.62
C PRO A 543 -13.09 31.50 -4.89
N ALA A 544 -14.10 32.31 -5.24
CA ALA A 544 -14.23 33.73 -4.85
C ALA A 544 -14.20 34.02 -3.32
N ARG A 545 -14.45 33.03 -2.47
CA ARG A 545 -14.36 33.14 -1.00
C ARG A 545 -12.96 32.88 -0.43
N ILE A 546 -12.01 32.42 -1.26
CA ILE A 546 -10.68 31.93 -0.85
C ILE A 546 -9.56 32.55 -1.70
N ALA A 547 -9.73 33.83 -2.07
CA ALA A 547 -8.82 34.60 -2.92
C ALA A 547 -7.34 34.70 -2.45
N ASN A 548 -7.02 34.28 -1.22
CA ASN A 548 -5.67 34.36 -0.64
C ASN A 548 -4.77 33.16 -0.96
N ASN A 549 -5.29 32.09 -1.59
CA ASN A 549 -4.50 30.89 -1.87
C ASN A 549 -3.43 31.12 -2.95
N LEU A 550 -3.84 31.66 -4.10
CA LEU A 550 -2.90 31.97 -5.20
C LEU A 550 -1.82 32.96 -4.76
N VAL A 551 -2.17 33.93 -3.91
CA VAL A 551 -1.21 34.89 -3.34
C VAL A 551 -0.15 34.16 -2.51
N LYS A 552 -0.56 33.22 -1.64
CA LYS A 552 0.40 32.45 -0.82
C LYS A 552 1.33 31.58 -1.68
N ILE A 553 0.79 30.93 -2.70
CA ILE A 553 1.57 30.11 -3.63
C ILE A 553 2.54 31.01 -4.39
N GLN A 554 2.07 32.15 -4.91
CA GLN A 554 2.90 33.15 -5.60
C GLN A 554 4.05 33.62 -4.71
N SER A 555 3.77 34.02 -3.46
CA SER A 555 4.82 34.47 -2.54
C SER A 555 5.83 33.34 -2.26
N THR A 556 5.37 32.09 -2.17
CA THR A 556 6.27 30.94 -1.97
C THR A 556 7.11 30.66 -3.22
N LEU A 557 6.54 30.78 -4.42
CA LEU A 557 7.30 30.66 -5.68
C LEU A 557 8.40 31.72 -5.76
N GLU A 558 8.09 32.98 -5.41
CA GLU A 558 9.10 34.05 -5.35
C GLU A 558 10.18 33.80 -4.29
N GLU A 559 9.82 33.22 -3.13
CA GLU A 559 10.77 32.83 -2.09
C GLU A 559 11.69 31.67 -2.53
N THR A 560 11.20 30.77 -3.40
CA THR A 560 11.86 29.50 -3.73
C THR A 560 12.51 29.47 -5.11
N LYS A 561 12.29 30.50 -5.94
CA LYS A 561 12.80 30.55 -7.31
C LYS A 561 14.32 30.57 -7.41
N SER A 562 14.85 29.81 -8.35
CA SER A 562 16.23 29.96 -8.83
C SER A 562 16.32 31.06 -9.91
N PRO A 563 17.49 31.71 -10.11
CA PRO A 563 17.65 32.79 -11.09
C PRO A 563 17.23 32.45 -12.54
N ASN A 564 17.24 31.17 -12.92
CA ASN A 564 16.89 30.71 -14.26
C ASN A 564 15.40 30.30 -14.41
N GLU A 565 14.60 30.39 -13.35
CA GLU A 565 13.21 29.87 -13.34
C GLU A 565 12.14 30.95 -13.55
N GLU A 566 12.53 32.23 -13.69
CA GLU A 566 11.57 33.34 -13.81
C GLU A 566 10.60 33.18 -14.99
N LYS A 567 11.08 32.64 -16.11
CA LYS A 567 10.23 32.30 -17.26
C LYS A 567 9.21 31.20 -16.93
N ASN A 568 9.64 30.14 -16.23
CA ASN A 568 8.79 29.02 -15.84
C ASN A 568 7.75 29.43 -14.78
N ILE A 569 8.10 30.36 -13.90
CA ILE A 569 7.17 30.89 -12.91
C ILE A 569 6.16 31.83 -13.58
N ASN A 570 6.61 32.67 -14.50
CA ASN A 570 5.73 33.56 -15.25
C ASN A 570 4.72 32.78 -16.12
N PHE A 571 5.11 31.60 -16.62
CA PHE A 571 4.20 30.65 -17.26
C PHE A 571 2.96 30.36 -16.42
N VAL A 572 3.14 30.11 -15.12
CA VAL A 572 2.06 29.85 -14.17
C VAL A 572 1.12 31.05 -14.08
N TYR A 573 1.67 32.25 -13.98
CA TYR A 573 0.90 33.48 -13.81
C TYR A 573 0.07 33.81 -15.04
N ILE A 574 0.64 33.63 -16.23
CA ILE A 574 -0.08 33.78 -17.50
C ILE A 574 -1.22 32.75 -17.60
N LEU A 575 -0.97 31.49 -17.25
CA LEU A 575 -1.99 30.44 -17.28
C LEU A 575 -3.13 30.69 -16.29
N TRP A 576 -2.81 31.13 -15.07
CA TRP A 576 -3.83 31.56 -14.12
C TRP A 576 -4.69 32.70 -14.67
N PHE A 577 -4.09 33.67 -15.36
CA PHE A 577 -4.82 34.74 -16.02
C PHE A 577 -5.72 34.21 -17.15
N ILE A 578 -5.22 33.31 -18.00
CA ILE A 578 -6.01 32.67 -19.06
C ILE A 578 -7.21 31.90 -18.48
N HIS A 579 -6.99 31.07 -17.45
CA HIS A 579 -8.07 30.32 -16.81
C HIS A 579 -9.10 31.24 -16.15
N MET A 580 -8.63 32.33 -15.53
CA MET A 580 -9.51 33.37 -14.97
C MET A 580 -10.43 33.97 -16.05
N CYS A 581 -9.86 34.38 -17.20
CA CYS A 581 -10.62 34.91 -18.34
C CYS A 581 -11.60 33.89 -18.93
N ARG A 582 -11.28 32.59 -18.87
CA ARG A 582 -12.11 31.51 -19.42
C ARG A 582 -13.30 31.12 -18.56
N THR A 583 -13.14 31.10 -17.23
CA THR A 583 -14.07 30.34 -16.37
C THR A 583 -15.49 30.89 -16.29
N GLY A 584 -15.79 32.05 -16.89
CA GLY A 584 -17.12 32.66 -16.86
C GLY A 584 -17.64 32.96 -15.45
N ARG A 585 -16.76 32.89 -14.44
CA ARG A 585 -17.06 33.16 -13.04
C ARG A 585 -16.85 34.64 -12.76
N ASP A 586 -17.75 35.23 -11.98
CA ASP A 586 -17.61 36.59 -11.50
C ASP A 586 -16.56 36.65 -10.37
N PHE A 587 -15.32 36.95 -10.75
CA PHE A 587 -14.27 37.25 -9.79
C PHE A 587 -14.35 38.71 -9.32
N PRO A 588 -14.09 38.99 -8.02
CA PRO A 588 -14.01 40.36 -7.55
C PRO A 588 -12.94 41.15 -8.32
N PRO A 589 -13.18 42.42 -8.71
CA PRO A 589 -12.21 43.26 -9.41
C PRO A 589 -10.83 43.32 -8.74
N LYS A 590 -10.80 43.29 -7.40
CA LYS A 590 -9.55 43.25 -6.63
C LYS A 590 -8.76 41.97 -6.89
N PHE A 591 -9.41 40.82 -6.96
CA PHE A 591 -8.75 39.53 -7.24
C PHE A 591 -8.19 39.50 -8.66
N ILE A 592 -8.97 39.99 -9.64
CA ILE A 592 -8.54 40.08 -11.03
C ILE A 592 -7.27 40.94 -11.15
N LYS A 593 -7.23 42.10 -10.48
CA LYS A 593 -6.02 42.94 -10.41
C LYS A 593 -4.85 42.22 -9.77
N THR A 594 -5.07 41.47 -8.70
CA THR A 594 -4.02 40.72 -8.01
C THR A 594 -3.40 39.68 -8.93
N VAL A 595 -4.20 38.84 -9.61
CA VAL A 595 -3.68 37.82 -10.54
C VAL A 595 -2.93 38.47 -11.70
N TYR A 596 -3.46 39.55 -12.28
CA TYR A 596 -2.78 40.31 -13.33
C TYR A 596 -1.43 40.88 -12.86
N SER A 597 -1.34 41.34 -11.60
CA SER A 597 -0.11 41.91 -11.04
C SER A 597 1.03 40.91 -10.84
N PHE A 598 0.74 39.61 -10.92
CA PHE A 598 1.78 38.58 -10.84
C PHE A 598 2.59 38.45 -12.13
N ILE A 599 2.03 38.86 -13.27
CA ILE A 599 2.67 38.69 -14.59
C ILE A 599 3.97 39.47 -14.67
N LEU A 600 5.05 38.79 -15.05
CA LEU A 600 6.39 39.32 -15.25
C LEU A 600 6.58 39.68 -16.74
N PHE A 601 6.24 40.92 -17.10
CA PHE A 601 6.24 41.39 -18.50
C PHE A 601 7.62 41.36 -19.18
N ASP A 602 8.70 41.41 -18.40
CA ASP A 602 10.08 41.33 -18.91
C ASP A 602 10.52 39.89 -19.23
N HIS A 603 9.71 38.88 -18.84
CA HIS A 603 10.03 37.45 -18.94
C HIS A 603 8.91 36.64 -19.61
N MET A 604 8.27 37.21 -20.63
CA MET A 604 7.22 36.53 -21.40
C MET A 604 7.80 35.32 -22.17
N LEU A 605 7.08 34.19 -22.15
CA LEU A 605 7.45 32.97 -22.89
C LEU A 605 6.99 33.03 -24.35
N ASP A 606 7.51 32.17 -25.22
CA ASP A 606 6.93 31.97 -26.55
C ASP A 606 5.53 31.35 -26.41
N VAL A 607 4.55 31.90 -27.16
CA VAL A 607 3.15 31.46 -27.14
C VAL A 607 3.00 30.02 -27.62
N ASN A 608 3.92 29.54 -28.47
CA ASN A 608 3.98 28.15 -28.90
C ASN A 608 4.16 27.15 -27.74
N GLY A 609 4.71 27.60 -26.60
CA GLY A 609 4.80 26.80 -25.38
C GLY A 609 3.46 26.47 -24.71
N PHE A 610 2.36 27.12 -25.11
CA PHE A 610 1.01 26.82 -24.60
C PHE A 610 0.23 25.82 -25.47
N LYS A 611 0.62 25.63 -26.74
CA LYS A 611 0.00 24.64 -27.63
C LYS A 611 0.17 23.21 -27.09
N THR A 612 1.27 22.95 -26.38
CA THR A 612 1.51 21.68 -25.68
C THR A 612 0.59 21.44 -24.47
N LEU A 613 -0.21 22.43 -24.07
CA LEU A 613 -1.21 22.34 -22.97
C LEU A 613 -2.65 22.45 -23.46
N GLU A 614 -2.88 22.21 -24.76
CA GLU A 614 -4.22 22.21 -25.39
C GLU A 614 -4.97 23.55 -25.25
N ILE A 615 -4.25 24.67 -25.13
CA ILE A 615 -4.87 26.00 -25.15
C ILE A 615 -5.18 26.38 -26.59
N SER A 616 -6.44 26.68 -26.86
CA SER A 616 -6.94 27.00 -28.20
C SER A 616 -6.86 28.49 -28.53
N ASP A 617 -6.80 28.83 -29.82
CA ASP A 617 -6.86 30.22 -30.31
C ASP A 617 -8.10 30.97 -29.81
N GLU A 618 -9.20 30.24 -29.60
CA GLU A 618 -10.44 30.77 -29.05
C GLU A 618 -10.28 31.23 -27.60
N GLU A 619 -9.42 30.59 -26.81
CA GLU A 619 -9.13 31.00 -25.44
C GLU A 619 -8.28 32.27 -25.40
N PHE A 620 -7.33 32.43 -26.33
CA PHE A 620 -6.60 33.70 -26.48
C PHE A 620 -7.52 34.84 -26.90
N LYS A 621 -8.46 34.60 -27.83
CA LYS A 621 -9.49 35.58 -28.20
C LYS A 621 -10.34 36.00 -27.00
N LYS A 622 -10.76 35.05 -26.15
CA LYS A 622 -11.49 35.35 -24.91
C LYS A 622 -10.68 36.21 -23.95
N CYS A 623 -9.37 35.96 -23.82
CA CYS A 623 -8.48 36.79 -22.99
C CYS A 623 -8.39 38.23 -23.53
N VAL A 624 -8.26 38.39 -24.85
CA VAL A 624 -8.24 39.72 -25.49
C VAL A 624 -9.58 40.45 -25.26
N SER A 625 -10.71 39.79 -25.48
CA SER A 625 -12.04 40.38 -25.23
C SER A 625 -12.18 40.82 -23.77
N PHE A 626 -11.80 39.96 -22.82
CA PHE A 626 -11.84 40.27 -21.39
C PHE A 626 -10.97 41.47 -21.03
N LEU A 627 -9.74 41.56 -21.57
CA LEU A 627 -8.84 42.70 -21.38
C LEU A 627 -9.42 44.00 -21.96
N LEU A 628 -10.08 43.95 -23.10
CA LEU A 628 -10.71 45.12 -23.73
C LEU A 628 -11.91 45.62 -22.92
N GLU A 629 -12.79 44.71 -22.49
CA GLU A 629 -13.97 45.01 -21.68
C GLU A 629 -13.59 45.60 -20.31
N ASN A 630 -12.48 45.13 -19.73
CA ASN A 630 -12.02 45.52 -18.40
C ASN A 630 -10.81 46.48 -18.43
N LYS A 631 -10.60 47.24 -19.53
CA LYS A 631 -9.41 48.09 -19.71
C LYS A 631 -9.15 49.04 -18.54
N THR A 632 -10.19 49.66 -17.98
CA THR A 632 -10.08 50.60 -16.84
C THR A 632 -9.64 49.93 -15.54
N LEU A 633 -9.72 48.59 -15.46
CA LEU A 633 -9.26 47.81 -14.33
C LEU A 633 -7.72 47.70 -14.31
N PHE A 634 -7.11 47.57 -15.49
CA PHE A 634 -5.69 47.29 -15.67
C PHE A 634 -4.87 48.54 -16.05
N CYS A 635 -5.47 49.48 -16.77
CA CYS A 635 -4.82 50.72 -17.21
C CYS A 635 -5.23 51.91 -16.34
N SER A 636 -4.26 52.63 -15.79
CA SER A 636 -4.46 53.97 -15.25
C SER A 636 -3.90 54.99 -16.23
N LYS A 637 -4.70 56.01 -16.60
CA LYS A 637 -4.27 57.08 -17.53
C LYS A 637 -3.03 57.83 -17.07
N ASN A 638 -2.70 57.76 -15.78
CA ASN A 638 -1.58 58.47 -15.16
C ASN A 638 -0.38 57.55 -14.86
N ASP A 639 -0.45 56.26 -15.20
CA ASP A 639 0.65 55.30 -15.00
C ASP A 639 1.08 54.73 -16.36
N ARG A 640 2.15 55.29 -16.91
CA ARG A 640 2.72 54.88 -18.19
C ARG A 640 3.10 53.40 -18.22
N ARG A 641 3.61 52.86 -17.11
CA ARG A 641 4.00 51.45 -17.03
C ARG A 641 2.78 50.52 -17.07
N SER A 642 1.67 50.94 -16.48
CA SER A 642 0.41 50.17 -16.57
C SER A 642 -0.12 50.07 -18.00
N ILE A 643 0.05 51.14 -18.79
CA ILE A 643 -0.35 51.17 -20.21
C ILE A 643 0.56 50.26 -21.04
N GLU A 644 1.87 50.39 -20.87
CA GLU A 644 2.86 49.56 -21.56
C GLU A 644 2.67 48.05 -21.26
N ASN A 645 2.45 47.68 -20.00
CA ASN A 645 2.16 46.30 -19.60
C ASN A 645 0.87 45.76 -20.23
N TYR A 646 -0.20 46.56 -20.22
CA TYR A 646 -1.48 46.17 -20.81
C TYR A 646 -1.37 45.96 -22.32
N ASP A 647 -0.76 46.91 -23.03
CA ASP A 647 -0.58 46.82 -24.48
C ASP A 647 0.32 45.62 -24.84
N THR A 648 1.34 45.34 -24.03
CA THR A 648 2.20 44.15 -24.17
C THR A 648 1.40 42.85 -24.05
N LEU A 649 0.53 42.71 -23.04
CA LEU A 649 -0.27 41.49 -22.87
C LEU A 649 -1.33 41.32 -23.97
N VAL A 650 -1.95 42.42 -24.39
CA VAL A 650 -2.91 42.41 -25.50
C VAL A 650 -2.22 41.99 -26.79
N LEU A 651 -1.03 42.51 -27.08
CA LEU A 651 -0.23 42.11 -28.24
C LEU A 651 0.14 40.63 -28.15
N TYR A 652 0.62 40.19 -26.98
CA TYR A 652 1.03 38.81 -26.72
C TYR A 652 -0.05 37.78 -27.09
N PHE A 653 -1.29 38.01 -26.67
CA PHE A 653 -2.42 37.13 -27.02
C PHE A 653 -2.96 37.33 -28.45
N ARG A 654 -2.56 38.41 -29.15
CA ARG A 654 -2.92 38.66 -30.55
C ARG A 654 -1.93 38.09 -31.56
N THR A 655 -0.66 37.92 -31.19
CA THR A 655 0.40 37.39 -32.07
C THR A 655 0.15 35.98 -32.61
N GLU A 656 -0.82 35.22 -32.06
CA GLU A 656 -1.30 33.93 -32.60
C GLU A 656 -2.34 34.06 -33.73
N ASN A 657 -2.89 35.25 -34.01
CA ASN A 657 -3.86 35.40 -35.11
C ASN A 657 -3.21 35.53 -36.51
N ASP A 658 -1.90 35.78 -36.62
CA ASP A 658 -1.26 36.13 -37.90
C ASP A 658 -0.37 35.01 -38.51
N GLU A 659 -0.05 33.93 -37.77
CA GLU A 659 0.74 32.81 -38.35
C GLU A 659 -0.08 31.84 -39.22
N GLY A 660 -1.40 32.07 -39.38
CA GLY A 660 -2.23 31.36 -40.35
C GLY A 660 -2.10 31.83 -41.81
N LEU A 661 -1.21 32.80 -42.11
CA LEU A 661 -1.15 33.47 -43.42
C LEU A 661 0.18 33.38 -44.17
N TYR A 662 1.21 32.70 -43.64
CA TYR A 662 2.45 32.41 -44.40
C TYR A 662 2.49 30.96 -44.88
N GLY A 663 1.52 30.62 -45.73
CA GLY A 663 1.48 29.38 -46.47
C GLY A 663 0.95 29.62 -47.87
N ASN A 664 1.56 30.54 -48.62
CA ASN A 664 1.49 30.66 -50.09
C ASN A 664 2.39 31.81 -50.58
N ILE A 665 3.69 31.54 -50.74
CA ILE A 665 4.48 32.19 -51.79
C ILE A 665 5.29 31.07 -52.47
N VAL A 666 4.73 30.59 -53.56
CA VAL A 666 5.40 29.87 -54.64
C VAL A 666 5.56 30.86 -55.80
N GLU A 667 6.71 30.82 -56.46
CA GLU A 667 7.12 31.53 -57.71
C GLU A 667 7.35 33.05 -57.56
N ILE A 668 8.55 33.62 -57.80
CA ILE A 668 9.64 33.38 -58.76
C ILE A 668 11.01 33.62 -58.10
#